data_AF-A0A8S9FWJ1-F1
#
_entry.id   AF-A0A8S9FWJ1-F1
#
_cell.length_a   1.000
_cell.length_b   1.000
_cell.length_c   1.000
_cell.angle_alpha   90.00
_cell.angle_beta   90.00
_cell.angle_gamma   90.00
#
_symmetry.space_group_name_H-M   'P 1'
#
loop_
_entity.id
_entity.type
_entity.pdbx_description
1 polymer ?
#
loop_
_entity_poly.entity_id
_entity_poly.type
_entity_poly.pdbx_seq_one_letter_code
_entity_poly.pdbx_strand_id
1 'polypeptide(L)'
;MDKYEVVKDLGTGNFGVARLLRHKETKELVAMKAIKDAGFETMTVVQEATLPIILKGKDVLAKAKTGTGKTVAFLLPSIEAVIKSPPASRDSRQSPIVVLVVCPTRELASQAAAEANTLLKYHPSIGVQVVIGGTKLPTEQRRMQANPCQILVATPGRLKDHIENTSGFATRLNGVKVLVLDEADHLLDMGFRRDIERIIAAVPKQRQTFLFSATVPEEVRQICHIALKRDHEFINCVQEGSGETHQKVKQMYMIASLDRHFSLLYVLLKEHMADNPDYKVIIFCTTAMVTRLVADLLGQLSLNVREIHSRKPQGYRTKVSDEFRKSKSIILVTSDVSARGVDYPDVSLVVQMGLPSDREQYIHRLGRTGRKGKEGEGVLMLAPWEEYFLSSVKDLPINKSPLPPIDPEAVKKVQRGLNQVEMKNKEAAYQAWLGYYKSQKMIARDTTRLVELANEFSRSMGLDMPPAIPKNVLGKMGLKNVPDKSADVDEPLIKKAASTVSVEAADNKPKTSDSYLSKTRFDQFPLSPLSLKGIQDAGFKTMTVVQEATLPIILKGKDVLAKAKTGTGKTVAFLLPSIEAVIKSPPVSRDNRHPPIIVLVVCPTRELACQAAAEANILLKYHSSIGVEVVIGGTKLPAEQRRMQKHPCQALRLKMLPVELHNFSF
;
A
#
# COMPACT_ATOMS: atom_id res chain seq x y z
N MET A 1 -27.16 -14.97 1.13
CA MET A 1 -28.34 -14.37 1.79
C MET A 1 -28.03 -12.90 1.94
N ASP A 2 -28.30 -12.20 0.85
CA ASP A 2 -28.07 -10.79 0.61
C ASP A 2 -29.19 -9.99 1.30
N LYS A 3 -28.84 -9.21 2.32
CA LYS A 3 -29.67 -8.13 2.86
C LYS A 3 -28.77 -6.99 3.34
N TYR A 4 -28.05 -6.39 2.41
CA TYR A 4 -27.56 -5.02 2.58
C TYR A 4 -28.25 -4.21 1.50
N GLU A 5 -29.28 -3.46 1.87
CA GLU A 5 -29.74 -2.37 1.02
C GLU A 5 -28.58 -1.37 0.92
N VAL A 6 -27.99 -1.25 -0.26
CA VAL A 6 -27.08 -0.16 -0.59
C VAL A 6 -27.94 1.11 -0.60
N VAL A 7 -28.02 1.81 0.54
CA VAL A 7 -28.93 2.96 0.67
C VAL A 7 -28.50 4.12 -0.23
N LYS A 8 -27.20 4.20 -0.62
CA LYS A 8 -26.71 5.18 -1.61
C LYS A 8 -25.53 4.63 -2.42
N ASP A 9 -25.80 4.17 -3.64
CA ASP A 9 -24.78 4.12 -4.70
C ASP A 9 -24.66 5.53 -5.28
N LEU A 10 -23.57 6.22 -4.96
CA LEU A 10 -23.35 7.61 -5.37
C LEU A 10 -22.76 7.63 -6.78
N GLY A 11 -23.56 7.20 -7.76
CA GLY A 11 -23.38 7.53 -9.18
C GLY A 11 -23.35 9.04 -9.39
N THR A 12 -22.90 9.51 -10.57
CA THR A 12 -22.68 10.93 -10.93
C THR A 12 -23.96 11.78 -10.99
N GLY A 13 -24.79 11.76 -9.95
CA GLY A 13 -25.75 12.83 -9.67
C GLY A 13 -25.00 14.09 -9.26
N ASN A 14 -25.53 15.25 -9.60
CA ASN A 14 -25.01 16.58 -9.23
C ASN A 14 -24.88 16.71 -7.70
N PHE A 15 -23.78 16.22 -7.12
CA PHE A 15 -23.32 16.65 -5.81
C PHE A 15 -22.69 18.03 -6.03
N GLY A 16 -23.53 19.06 -5.92
CA GLY A 16 -23.07 20.44 -5.89
C GLY A 16 -22.06 20.57 -4.75
N VAL A 17 -20.96 21.28 -5.00
CA VAL A 17 -19.91 21.53 -4.01
C VAL A 17 -20.55 22.15 -2.75
N ALA A 18 -20.87 21.31 -1.75
CA ALA A 18 -21.51 21.76 -0.54
C ALA A 18 -20.47 22.53 0.27
N ARG A 19 -20.66 23.84 0.41
CA ARG A 19 -19.81 24.67 1.27
C ARG A 19 -20.00 24.15 2.69
N LEU A 20 -18.94 23.70 3.33
CA LEU A 20 -18.98 23.09 4.67
C LEU A 20 -19.57 24.07 5.72
N LEU A 21 -19.48 25.38 5.45
CA LEU A 21 -20.06 26.48 6.21
C LEU A 21 -21.57 26.72 6.01
N ARG A 22 -22.21 26.08 5.02
CA ARG A 22 -23.63 26.31 4.66
C ARG A 22 -24.57 25.16 4.98
N HIS A 23 -24.06 23.97 5.28
CA HIS A 23 -24.89 22.81 5.62
C HIS A 23 -25.50 22.98 7.03
N LYS A 24 -26.83 22.90 7.17
CA LYS A 24 -27.53 23.18 8.45
C LYS A 24 -26.99 22.34 9.61
N GLU A 25 -26.66 21.08 9.36
CA GLU A 25 -26.18 20.13 10.38
C GLU A 25 -24.72 20.37 10.80
N THR A 26 -23.89 21.06 10.00
CA THR A 26 -22.47 21.35 10.35
C THR A 26 -22.25 22.75 10.91
N LYS A 27 -23.23 23.66 10.76
CA LYS A 27 -23.14 25.05 11.25
C LYS A 27 -22.87 25.16 12.76
N GLU A 28 -23.28 24.16 13.52
CA GLU A 28 -23.19 24.13 14.99
C GLU A 28 -21.91 23.47 15.50
N LEU A 29 -21.06 22.92 14.62
CA LEU A 29 -19.80 22.30 15.05
C LEU A 29 -18.91 23.32 15.73
N VAL A 30 -18.42 23.00 16.93
CA VAL A 30 -17.63 23.94 17.72
C VAL A 30 -16.23 24.16 17.10
N ALA A 31 -15.81 23.28 16.19
CA ALA A 31 -14.56 23.39 15.43
C ALA A 31 -14.64 24.31 14.19
N MET A 32 -15.80 24.95 13.90
CA MET A 32 -16.01 25.70 12.65
C MET A 32 -15.02 26.83 12.40
N LYS A 33 -14.53 27.49 13.46
CA LYS A 33 -13.48 28.50 13.32
C LYS A 33 -12.13 27.88 12.91
N ALA A 34 -11.76 26.76 13.52
CA ALA A 34 -10.53 26.04 13.17
C ALA A 34 -10.58 25.51 11.73
N ILE A 35 -11.74 25.01 11.31
CA ILE A 35 -11.98 24.53 9.94
C ILE A 35 -11.78 25.66 8.93
N LYS A 36 -12.35 26.84 9.19
CA LYS A 36 -12.22 28.01 8.31
C LYS A 36 -10.76 28.45 8.20
N ASP A 37 -10.05 28.51 9.32
CA ASP A 37 -8.64 28.92 9.36
C ASP A 37 -7.71 27.87 8.74
N ALA A 38 -8.08 26.59 8.79
CA ALA A 38 -7.36 25.51 8.13
C ALA A 38 -7.65 25.42 6.62
N GLY A 39 -8.47 26.33 6.07
CA GLY A 39 -8.76 26.41 4.64
C GLY A 39 -9.77 25.39 4.11
N PHE A 40 -10.52 24.72 5.00
CA PHE A 40 -11.56 23.76 4.61
C PHE A 40 -12.85 24.47 4.20
N GLU A 41 -12.86 25.08 3.01
CA GLU A 41 -14.04 25.81 2.51
C GLU A 41 -15.16 24.91 1.97
N THR A 42 -14.80 23.75 1.43
CA THR A 42 -15.71 22.82 0.73
C THR A 42 -15.51 21.39 1.20
N MET A 43 -16.60 20.62 1.24
CA MET A 43 -16.54 19.19 1.59
C MET A 43 -16.03 18.35 0.42
N THR A 44 -15.22 17.34 0.73
CA THR A 44 -14.99 16.23 -0.19
C THR A 44 -16.19 15.29 -0.23
N VAL A 45 -16.30 14.48 -1.29
CA VAL A 45 -17.40 13.51 -1.46
C VAL A 45 -17.59 12.61 -0.24
N VAL A 46 -16.49 12.13 0.35
CA VAL A 46 -16.59 11.28 1.55
C VAL A 46 -17.07 12.07 2.76
N GLN A 47 -16.64 13.32 2.94
CA GLN A 47 -17.07 14.17 4.05
C GLN A 47 -18.56 14.50 3.96
N GLU A 48 -19.02 14.90 2.78
CA GLU A 48 -20.43 15.21 2.52
C GLU A 48 -21.33 13.98 2.73
N ALA A 49 -20.86 12.80 2.31
CA ALA A 49 -21.61 11.57 2.47
C ALA A 49 -21.66 11.09 3.93
N THR A 50 -20.55 11.19 4.68
CA THR A 50 -20.45 10.60 6.02
C THR A 50 -20.88 11.53 7.14
N LEU A 51 -20.56 12.82 7.09
CA LEU A 51 -20.77 13.75 8.22
C LEU A 51 -22.24 13.84 8.68
N PRO A 52 -23.24 14.02 7.79
CA PRO A 52 -24.66 14.06 8.19
C PRO A 52 -25.13 12.82 8.95
N ILE A 53 -24.63 11.65 8.53
CA ILE A 53 -25.00 10.36 9.11
C ILE A 53 -24.32 10.18 10.47
N ILE A 54 -23.04 10.50 10.55
CA ILE A 54 -22.27 10.42 11.79
C ILE A 54 -22.86 11.36 12.85
N LEU A 55 -23.20 12.60 12.50
CA LEU A 55 -23.75 13.57 13.45
C LEU A 55 -25.13 13.18 14.00
N LYS A 56 -25.85 12.27 13.32
CA LYS A 56 -27.09 11.65 13.82
C LYS A 56 -26.85 10.51 14.81
N GLY A 57 -25.59 10.20 15.14
CA GLY A 57 -25.22 9.17 16.11
C GLY A 57 -25.13 7.75 15.54
N LYS A 58 -25.23 7.57 14.22
CA LYS A 58 -25.11 6.25 13.57
C LYS A 58 -23.67 5.80 13.40
N ASP A 59 -23.44 4.49 13.52
CA ASP A 59 -22.18 3.86 13.13
C ASP A 59 -22.04 3.89 11.59
N VAL A 60 -20.80 3.96 11.08
CA VAL A 60 -20.55 4.10 9.64
C VAL A 60 -19.44 3.15 9.18
N LEU A 61 -19.70 2.44 8.09
CA LEU A 61 -18.71 1.79 7.24
C LEU A 61 -18.56 2.60 5.95
N ALA A 62 -17.43 3.28 5.78
CA ALA A 62 -17.16 4.14 4.62
C ALA A 62 -16.09 3.54 3.71
N LYS A 63 -16.46 3.23 2.46
CA LYS A 63 -15.54 2.82 1.39
C LYS A 63 -15.12 4.06 0.60
N ALA A 64 -13.85 4.46 0.72
CA ALA A 64 -13.32 5.65 0.05
C ALA A 64 -11.82 5.53 -0.27
N LYS A 65 -11.42 6.06 -1.43
CA LYS A 65 -10.01 6.03 -1.90
C LYS A 65 -9.09 6.78 -0.93
N THR A 66 -7.80 6.45 -0.96
CA THR A 66 -6.78 7.19 -0.19
C THR A 66 -6.71 8.65 -0.65
N GLY A 67 -6.44 9.56 0.28
CA GLY A 67 -6.31 10.99 -0.02
C GLY A 67 -7.60 11.73 -0.38
N THR A 68 -8.79 11.16 -0.11
CA THR A 68 -10.08 11.83 -0.35
C THR A 68 -10.59 12.64 0.84
N GLY A 69 -9.78 12.90 1.86
CA GLY A 69 -10.17 13.66 3.05
C GLY A 69 -10.95 12.86 4.11
N LYS A 70 -10.69 11.55 4.21
CA LYS A 70 -11.28 10.64 5.22
C LYS A 70 -10.97 11.09 6.64
N THR A 71 -9.77 11.61 6.88
CA THR A 71 -9.30 12.04 8.21
C THR A 71 -10.20 13.11 8.83
N VAL A 72 -10.41 14.24 8.15
CA VAL A 72 -11.38 15.26 8.58
C VAL A 72 -12.79 14.66 8.78
N ALA A 73 -13.21 13.75 7.89
CA ALA A 73 -14.54 13.17 7.91
C ALA A 73 -14.86 12.43 9.22
N PHE A 74 -13.87 11.76 9.83
CA PHE A 74 -14.03 11.15 11.15
C PHE A 74 -13.58 12.03 12.31
N LEU A 75 -12.59 12.91 12.13
CA LEU A 75 -12.06 13.74 13.22
C LEU A 75 -13.05 14.81 13.67
N LEU A 76 -13.74 15.48 12.73
CA LEU A 76 -14.71 16.51 13.07
C LEU A 76 -15.81 16.03 14.04
N PRO A 77 -16.56 14.96 13.72
CA PRO A 77 -17.58 14.46 14.64
C PRO A 77 -16.96 13.86 15.91
N SER A 78 -15.74 13.32 15.84
CA SER A 78 -15.03 12.81 17.03
C SER A 78 -14.71 13.93 18.01
N ILE A 79 -14.19 15.08 17.53
CA ILE A 79 -13.89 16.25 18.35
C ILE A 79 -15.17 16.81 18.98
N GLU A 80 -16.24 16.89 18.19
CA GLU A 80 -17.57 17.31 18.68
C GLU A 80 -18.06 16.42 19.83
N ALA A 81 -17.84 15.10 19.74
CA ALA A 81 -18.17 14.16 20.82
C ALA A 81 -17.33 14.38 22.09
N VAL A 82 -16.06 14.81 21.96
CA VAL A 82 -15.23 15.20 23.10
C VAL A 82 -15.77 16.47 23.76
N ILE A 83 -16.10 17.48 22.97
CA ILE A 83 -16.59 18.78 23.48
C ILE A 83 -17.93 18.62 24.21
N LYS A 84 -18.82 17.77 23.69
CA LYS A 84 -20.11 17.43 24.32
C LYS A 84 -19.97 16.50 25.53
N SER A 85 -18.78 15.96 25.80
CA SER A 85 -18.58 15.10 26.95
C SER A 85 -18.41 15.92 28.24
N PRO A 86 -18.96 15.46 29.37
CA PRO A 86 -18.83 16.18 30.62
C PRO A 86 -17.35 16.33 31.00
N PRO A 87 -16.97 17.46 31.62
CA PRO A 87 -15.61 17.65 32.12
C PRO A 87 -15.22 16.51 33.06
N ALA A 88 -13.98 16.04 32.98
CA ALA A 88 -13.47 15.03 33.91
C ALA A 88 -13.67 15.53 35.35
N SER A 89 -14.18 14.67 36.24
CA SER A 89 -14.35 15.03 37.65
C SER A 89 -12.99 15.38 38.26
N ARG A 90 -12.94 16.39 39.12
CA ARG A 90 -11.70 16.83 39.80
C ARG A 90 -11.03 15.71 40.61
N ASP A 91 -11.78 14.67 41.00
CA ASP A 91 -11.28 13.49 41.72
C ASP A 91 -10.61 12.44 40.81
N SER A 92 -10.79 12.52 39.48
CA SER A 92 -10.13 11.59 38.56
C SER A 92 -8.69 12.03 38.28
N ARG A 93 -7.71 11.31 38.85
CA ARG A 93 -6.26 11.55 38.60
C ARG A 93 -5.83 11.43 37.14
N GLN A 94 -6.68 10.89 36.25
CA GLN A 94 -6.38 10.66 34.84
C GLN A 94 -7.61 10.96 33.98
N SER A 95 -7.47 11.85 32.99
CA SER A 95 -8.56 12.12 32.04
C SER A 95 -8.93 10.86 31.24
N PRO A 96 -10.23 10.55 31.10
CA PRO A 96 -10.68 9.42 30.30
C PRO A 96 -10.36 9.64 28.82
N ILE A 97 -10.09 8.55 28.11
CA ILE A 97 -9.95 8.57 26.65
C ILE A 97 -11.36 8.50 26.08
N VAL A 98 -11.78 9.52 25.35
CA VAL A 98 -13.14 9.63 24.78
C VAL A 98 -13.17 9.17 23.33
N VAL A 99 -12.10 9.45 22.58
CA VAL A 99 -11.94 9.05 21.17
C VAL A 99 -10.71 8.16 21.06
N LEU A 100 -10.87 7.00 20.44
CA LEU A 100 -9.78 6.11 20.07
C LEU A 100 -9.71 5.94 18.56
N VAL A 101 -8.59 6.33 17.95
CA VAL A 101 -8.31 6.15 16.53
C VAL A 101 -7.22 5.10 16.35
N VAL A 102 -7.52 4.03 15.61
CA VAL A 102 -6.59 2.96 15.30
C VAL A 102 -6.15 3.08 13.84
N CYS A 103 -4.85 3.25 13.61
CA CYS A 103 -4.24 3.39 12.29
C CYS A 103 -3.22 2.26 12.04
N PRO A 104 -3.02 1.81 10.78
CA PRO A 104 -2.17 0.66 10.49
C PRO A 104 -0.67 0.95 10.65
N THR A 105 -0.25 2.20 10.42
CA THR A 105 1.15 2.60 10.47
C THR A 105 1.39 3.76 11.43
N ARG A 106 2.66 3.89 11.85
CA ARG A 106 3.12 4.95 12.75
C ARG A 106 2.92 6.32 12.12
N GLU A 107 3.22 6.41 10.84
CA GLU A 107 3.15 7.62 10.03
C GLU A 107 1.71 8.12 9.90
N LEU A 108 0.75 7.23 9.60
CA LEU A 108 -0.67 7.59 9.52
C LEU A 108 -1.22 8.02 10.88
N ALA A 109 -0.83 7.34 11.95
CA ALA A 109 -1.19 7.75 13.31
C ALA A 109 -0.70 9.16 13.65
N SER A 110 0.57 9.48 13.32
CA SER A 110 1.11 10.83 13.53
C SER A 110 0.43 11.89 12.66
N GLN A 111 0.05 11.56 11.42
CA GLN A 111 -0.69 12.47 10.54
C GLN A 111 -2.08 12.78 11.08
N ALA A 112 -2.86 11.75 11.44
CA ALA A 112 -4.19 11.94 12.02
C ALA A 112 -4.14 12.77 13.32
N ALA A 113 -3.11 12.58 14.15
CA ALA A 113 -2.93 13.37 15.36
C ALA A 113 -2.58 14.84 15.10
N ALA A 114 -1.71 15.12 14.11
CA ALA A 114 -1.39 16.49 13.70
C ALA A 114 -2.62 17.22 13.15
N GLU A 115 -3.43 16.52 12.36
CA GLU A 115 -4.67 17.05 11.82
C GLU A 115 -5.70 17.31 12.93
N ALA A 116 -5.81 16.41 13.90
CA ALA A 116 -6.64 16.62 15.09
C ALA A 116 -6.20 17.86 15.89
N ASN A 117 -4.89 18.03 16.12
CA ASN A 117 -4.36 19.21 16.81
C ASN A 117 -4.66 20.51 16.04
N THR A 118 -4.61 20.47 14.71
CA THR A 118 -4.97 21.63 13.86
C THR A 118 -6.44 22.01 14.05
N LEU A 119 -7.33 21.02 14.09
CA LEU A 119 -8.77 21.23 14.33
C LEU A 119 -9.07 21.67 15.78
N LEU A 120 -8.17 21.39 16.72
CA LEU A 120 -8.27 21.78 18.14
C LEU A 120 -7.58 23.10 18.47
N LYS A 121 -7.12 23.88 17.49
CA LYS A 121 -6.44 25.18 17.69
C LYS A 121 -7.16 26.11 18.68
N TYR A 122 -8.49 26.07 18.73
CA TYR A 122 -9.33 26.90 19.61
C TYR A 122 -9.83 26.18 20.88
N HIS A 123 -9.34 24.96 21.15
CA HIS A 123 -9.78 24.06 22.22
C HIS A 123 -8.59 23.50 23.03
N PRO A 124 -7.81 24.36 23.72
CA PRO A 124 -6.55 23.97 24.37
C PRO A 124 -6.71 23.00 25.55
N SER A 125 -7.93 22.80 26.06
CA SER A 125 -8.23 21.85 27.14
C SER A 125 -8.34 20.40 26.65
N ILE A 126 -8.43 20.17 25.33
CA ILE A 126 -8.52 18.85 24.71
C ILE A 126 -7.14 18.45 24.21
N GLY A 127 -6.64 17.31 24.70
CA GLY A 127 -5.34 16.78 24.30
C GLY A 127 -5.43 15.57 23.39
N VAL A 128 -4.52 15.55 22.41
CA VAL A 128 -4.28 14.44 21.49
C VAL A 128 -2.98 13.74 21.88
N GLN A 129 -3.02 12.43 22.08
CA GLN A 129 -1.83 11.63 22.34
C GLN A 129 -1.65 10.55 21.27
N VAL A 130 -0.40 10.19 21.01
CA VAL A 130 -0.04 9.19 19.99
C VAL A 130 0.75 8.05 20.61
N VAL A 131 0.26 6.81 20.52
CA VAL A 131 0.98 5.62 21.03
C VAL A 131 1.30 4.66 19.88
N ILE A 132 2.58 4.60 19.55
CA ILE A 132 3.08 3.90 18.36
C ILE A 132 4.36 3.15 18.67
N GLY A 133 4.58 2.00 18.01
CA GLY A 133 5.76 1.17 18.28
C GLY A 133 7.09 1.91 18.07
N GLY A 134 8.16 1.53 18.77
CA GLY A 134 9.51 2.10 18.60
C GLY A 134 9.86 3.28 19.52
N THR A 135 8.98 3.60 20.47
CA THR A 135 9.21 4.50 21.62
C THR A 135 9.31 3.67 22.91
N LYS A 136 9.82 4.25 24.00
CA LYS A 136 9.83 3.59 25.31
C LYS A 136 8.46 3.74 25.99
N LEU A 137 7.90 2.62 26.45
CA LEU A 137 6.56 2.56 27.03
C LEU A 137 6.40 3.46 28.27
N PRO A 138 7.38 3.51 29.21
CA PRO A 138 7.32 4.45 30.34
C PRO A 138 7.31 5.94 29.93
N THR A 139 7.93 6.29 28.81
CA THR A 139 7.94 7.68 28.31
C THR A 139 6.55 8.09 27.83
N GLU A 140 5.86 7.20 27.13
CA GLU A 140 4.47 7.43 26.68
C GLU A 140 3.51 7.50 27.87
N GLN A 141 3.67 6.62 28.85
CA GLN A 141 2.89 6.64 30.09
C GLN A 141 3.02 7.98 30.80
N ARG A 142 4.26 8.45 31.06
CA ARG A 142 4.50 9.74 31.72
C ARG A 142 3.90 10.90 30.93
N ARG A 143 4.04 10.89 29.59
CA ARG A 143 3.47 11.93 28.74
C ARG A 143 1.94 11.98 28.82
N MET A 144 1.27 10.81 28.79
CA MET A 144 -0.19 10.70 28.90
C MET A 144 -0.74 10.96 30.32
N GLN A 145 0.13 10.95 31.34
CA GLN A 145 -0.21 11.34 32.72
C GLN A 145 -0.03 12.85 32.92
N ALA A 146 1.02 13.42 32.34
CA ALA A 146 1.33 14.85 32.45
C ALA A 146 0.45 15.73 31.55
N ASN A 147 -0.12 15.19 30.47
CA ASN A 147 -0.88 15.95 29.48
C ASN A 147 -2.30 15.39 29.29
N PRO A 148 -3.26 16.24 28.87
CA PRO A 148 -4.59 15.78 28.48
C PRO A 148 -4.53 14.75 27.35
N CYS A 149 -5.47 13.80 27.36
CA CYS A 149 -5.51 12.63 26.47
C CYS A 149 -6.95 12.16 26.26
N GLN A 150 -7.82 13.07 25.81
CA GLN A 150 -9.19 12.74 25.46
C GLN A 150 -9.26 12.08 24.08
N ILE A 151 -8.31 12.38 23.19
CA ILE A 151 -8.17 11.75 21.88
C ILE A 151 -6.86 10.94 21.87
N LEU A 152 -6.96 9.63 21.67
CA LEU A 152 -5.82 8.75 21.53
C LEU A 152 -5.74 8.21 20.10
N VAL A 153 -4.60 8.40 19.44
CA VAL A 153 -4.29 7.81 18.13
C VAL A 153 -3.22 6.74 18.30
N ALA A 154 -3.44 5.55 17.76
CA ALA A 154 -2.59 4.41 18.06
C ALA A 154 -2.40 3.43 16.90
N THR A 155 -1.27 2.72 16.92
CA THR A 155 -1.09 1.48 16.14
C THR A 155 -1.51 0.25 16.96
N PRO A 156 -2.13 -0.79 16.38
CA PRO A 156 -2.73 -1.90 17.13
C PRO A 156 -1.79 -2.59 18.12
N GLY A 157 -0.60 -2.99 17.67
CA GLY A 157 0.37 -3.69 18.52
C GLY A 157 0.77 -2.89 19.75
N ARG A 158 1.05 -1.58 19.58
CA ARG A 158 1.43 -0.72 20.71
C ARG A 158 0.25 -0.42 21.64
N LEU A 159 -0.94 -0.26 21.09
CA LEU A 159 -2.14 -0.06 21.90
C LEU A 159 -2.40 -1.27 22.81
N LYS A 160 -2.29 -2.47 22.23
CA LYS A 160 -2.38 -3.72 22.98
C LYS A 160 -1.32 -3.80 24.07
N ASP A 161 -0.06 -3.45 23.79
CA ASP A 161 0.99 -3.43 24.82
C ASP A 161 0.59 -2.52 26.00
N HIS A 162 -0.04 -1.37 25.74
CA HIS A 162 -0.54 -0.49 26.80
C HIS A 162 -1.72 -1.10 27.56
N ILE A 163 -2.67 -1.73 26.87
CA ILE A 163 -3.81 -2.42 27.51
C ILE A 163 -3.30 -3.52 28.46
N GLU A 164 -2.31 -4.29 28.03
CA GLU A 164 -1.79 -5.45 28.77
C GLU A 164 -0.78 -5.05 29.86
N ASN A 165 0.05 -4.03 29.65
CA ASN A 165 1.22 -3.74 30.50
C ASN A 165 1.23 -2.36 31.16
N THR A 166 0.22 -1.50 30.92
CA THR A 166 0.13 -0.18 31.59
C THR A 166 -0.96 -0.17 32.64
N SER A 167 -0.54 -0.06 33.90
CA SER A 167 -1.46 0.07 35.05
C SER A 167 -2.44 1.24 34.86
N GLY A 168 -3.73 0.94 34.96
CA GLY A 168 -4.83 1.91 34.83
C GLY A 168 -5.18 2.31 33.39
N PHE A 169 -4.45 1.84 32.36
CA PHE A 169 -4.74 2.20 30.98
C PHE A 169 -6.08 1.65 30.49
N ALA A 170 -6.39 0.39 30.82
CA ALA A 170 -7.69 -0.21 30.51
C ALA A 170 -8.85 0.59 31.11
N THR A 171 -8.70 1.09 32.34
CA THR A 171 -9.71 1.95 32.99
C THR A 171 -9.95 3.25 32.22
N ARG A 172 -8.91 3.84 31.61
CA ARG A 172 -9.07 5.04 30.78
C ARG A 172 -9.83 4.78 29.49
N LEU A 173 -9.71 3.57 28.92
CA LEU A 173 -10.44 3.16 27.72
C LEU A 173 -11.93 2.96 27.96
N ASN A 174 -12.37 2.77 29.21
CA ASN A 174 -13.80 2.69 29.54
C ASN A 174 -14.56 4.00 29.25
N GLY A 175 -13.85 5.12 29.05
CA GLY A 175 -14.44 6.39 28.64
C GLY A 175 -14.71 6.52 27.14
N VAL A 176 -14.30 5.55 26.32
CA VAL A 176 -14.35 5.66 24.86
C VAL A 176 -15.80 5.71 24.39
N LYS A 177 -16.18 6.85 23.80
CA LYS A 177 -17.47 7.08 23.14
C LYS A 177 -17.39 6.96 21.64
N VAL A 178 -16.21 7.17 21.05
CA VAL A 178 -15.98 7.06 19.61
C VAL A 178 -14.79 6.16 19.34
N LEU A 179 -15.00 5.09 18.57
CA LEU A 179 -13.94 4.24 18.03
C LEU A 179 -13.80 4.45 16.53
N VAL A 180 -12.58 4.72 16.06
CA VAL A 180 -12.28 4.84 14.64
C VAL A 180 -11.28 3.75 14.24
N LEU A 181 -11.63 2.98 13.21
CA LEU A 181 -10.73 2.05 12.54
C LEU A 181 -10.43 2.63 11.15
N ASP A 182 -9.24 3.22 10.99
CA ASP A 182 -8.81 3.84 9.74
C ASP A 182 -7.97 2.88 8.89
N GLU A 183 -8.17 2.91 7.58
CA GLU A 183 -7.59 1.96 6.61
C GLU A 183 -7.74 0.50 7.06
N ALA A 184 -8.98 0.08 7.35
CA ALA A 184 -9.28 -1.21 7.98
C ALA A 184 -8.86 -2.44 7.17
N ASP A 185 -8.92 -2.37 5.85
CA ASP A 185 -8.34 -3.39 4.97
C ASP A 185 -6.83 -3.55 5.22
N HIS A 186 -6.12 -2.44 5.29
CA HIS A 186 -4.68 -2.42 5.52
C HIS A 186 -4.29 -2.88 6.92
N LEU A 187 -5.11 -2.55 7.93
CA LEU A 187 -4.98 -3.08 9.29
C LEU A 187 -5.03 -4.62 9.30
N LEU A 188 -5.92 -5.22 8.51
CA LEU A 188 -6.06 -6.67 8.39
C LEU A 188 -4.94 -7.31 7.58
N ASP A 189 -4.52 -6.70 6.47
CA ASP A 189 -3.39 -7.16 5.66
C ASP A 189 -2.10 -7.29 6.50
N MET A 190 -1.91 -6.40 7.47
CA MET A 190 -0.75 -6.41 8.37
C MET A 190 -0.82 -7.51 9.44
N GLY A 191 -1.89 -8.31 9.45
CA GLY A 191 -2.09 -9.39 10.41
C GLY A 191 -2.58 -8.92 11.79
N PHE A 192 -3.05 -7.67 11.92
CA PHE A 192 -3.50 -7.13 13.20
C PHE A 192 -4.90 -7.60 13.62
N ARG A 193 -5.54 -8.49 12.87
CA ARG A 193 -6.90 -8.99 13.16
C ARG A 193 -7.12 -9.32 14.63
N ARG A 194 -6.26 -10.17 15.21
CA ARG A 194 -6.38 -10.59 16.62
C ARG A 194 -6.19 -9.43 17.60
N ASP A 195 -5.31 -8.50 17.27
CA ASP A 195 -5.05 -7.34 18.11
C ASP A 195 -6.25 -6.37 18.05
N ILE A 196 -6.87 -6.18 16.88
CA ILE A 196 -8.09 -5.39 16.70
C ILE A 196 -9.27 -6.00 17.47
N GLU A 197 -9.48 -7.31 17.38
CA GLU A 197 -10.52 -8.02 18.14
C GLU A 197 -10.35 -7.79 19.66
N ARG A 198 -9.11 -7.84 20.17
CA ARG A 198 -8.79 -7.53 21.57
C ARG A 198 -9.05 -6.06 21.92
N ILE A 199 -8.66 -5.13 21.05
CA ILE A 199 -8.89 -3.70 21.26
C ILE A 199 -10.39 -3.41 21.32
N ILE A 200 -11.19 -3.97 20.40
CA ILE A 200 -12.65 -3.82 20.38
C ILE A 200 -13.27 -4.38 21.67
N ALA A 201 -12.75 -5.51 22.17
CA ALA A 201 -13.21 -6.09 23.43
C ALA A 201 -12.83 -5.26 24.66
N ALA A 202 -11.74 -4.49 24.59
CA ALA A 202 -11.26 -3.64 25.68
C ALA A 202 -11.95 -2.27 25.77
N VAL A 203 -12.77 -1.88 24.79
CA VAL A 203 -13.54 -0.62 24.80
C VAL A 203 -15.04 -0.87 25.02
N PRO A 204 -15.79 0.09 25.59
CA PRO A 204 -17.22 -0.07 25.88
C PRO A 204 -18.05 -0.41 24.65
N LYS A 205 -19.06 -1.28 24.78
CA LYS A 205 -20.02 -1.58 23.69
C LYS A 205 -20.91 -0.39 23.36
N GLN A 206 -21.25 0.44 24.35
CA GLN A 206 -22.02 1.66 24.16
C GLN A 206 -21.11 2.79 23.67
N ARG A 207 -20.79 2.74 22.39
CA ARG A 207 -19.97 3.73 21.67
C ARG A 207 -20.53 3.92 20.26
N GLN A 208 -20.06 4.94 19.57
CA GLN A 208 -20.22 5.09 18.13
C GLN A 208 -18.94 4.60 17.44
N THR A 209 -19.07 3.85 16.36
CA THR A 209 -17.89 3.31 15.64
C THR A 209 -17.87 3.75 14.18
N PHE A 210 -16.71 4.21 13.72
CA PHE A 210 -16.44 4.57 12.34
C PHE A 210 -15.37 3.66 11.76
N LEU A 211 -15.66 3.01 10.63
CA LEU A 211 -14.72 2.17 9.93
C LEU A 211 -14.52 2.74 8.53
N PHE A 212 -13.31 3.20 8.23
CA PHE A 212 -12.92 3.74 6.94
C PHE A 212 -11.97 2.77 6.25
N SER A 213 -12.22 2.49 4.97
CA SER A 213 -11.42 1.53 4.22
C SER A 213 -11.42 1.87 2.72
N ALA A 214 -10.34 1.54 2.00
CA ALA A 214 -10.33 1.67 0.54
C ALA A 214 -11.10 0.52 -0.14
N THR A 215 -11.04 -0.66 0.47
CA THR A 215 -11.70 -1.89 0.02
C THR A 215 -12.51 -2.52 1.17
N VAL A 216 -13.49 -3.37 0.85
CA VAL A 216 -14.32 -4.04 1.87
C VAL A 216 -14.37 -5.55 1.58
N PRO A 217 -13.22 -6.26 1.66
CA PRO A 217 -13.19 -7.71 1.55
C PRO A 217 -13.93 -8.37 2.71
N GLU A 218 -14.19 -9.68 2.60
CA GLU A 218 -14.90 -10.46 3.61
C GLU A 218 -14.28 -10.34 5.02
N GLU A 219 -12.96 -10.22 5.11
CA GLU A 219 -12.26 -10.04 6.38
C GLU A 219 -12.60 -8.70 7.05
N VAL A 220 -12.70 -7.62 6.27
CA VAL A 220 -13.18 -6.32 6.78
C VAL A 220 -14.62 -6.44 7.23
N ARG A 221 -15.47 -7.14 6.46
CA ARG A 221 -16.86 -7.39 6.85
C ARG A 221 -16.95 -8.13 8.18
N GLN A 222 -16.09 -9.11 8.43
CA GLN A 222 -16.06 -9.82 9.71
C GLN A 222 -15.71 -8.90 10.88
N ILE A 223 -14.76 -7.97 10.70
CA ILE A 223 -14.51 -6.93 11.70
C ILE A 223 -15.71 -5.99 11.87
N CYS A 224 -16.41 -5.61 10.79
CA CYS A 224 -17.62 -4.79 10.88
C CYS A 224 -18.66 -5.40 11.82
N HIS A 225 -18.89 -6.72 11.74
CA HIS A 225 -19.86 -7.42 12.60
C HIS A 225 -19.50 -7.39 14.09
N ILE A 226 -18.21 -7.22 14.42
CA ILE A 226 -17.72 -7.18 15.80
C ILE A 226 -17.64 -5.74 16.29
N ALA A 227 -17.25 -4.81 15.41
CA ALA A 227 -16.95 -3.43 15.75
C ALA A 227 -18.18 -2.51 15.71
N LEU A 228 -19.08 -2.69 14.74
CA LEU A 228 -20.21 -1.82 14.44
C LEU A 228 -21.53 -2.37 15.01
N LYS A 229 -22.48 -1.46 15.29
CA LYS A 229 -23.87 -1.83 15.59
C LYS A 229 -24.58 -2.40 14.36
N ARG A 230 -25.70 -3.10 14.59
CA ARG A 230 -26.50 -3.71 13.51
C ARG A 230 -27.13 -2.69 12.56
N ASP A 231 -27.42 -1.49 13.05
CA ASP A 231 -28.05 -0.38 12.34
C ASP A 231 -27.04 0.62 11.73
N HIS A 232 -25.79 0.19 11.54
CA HIS A 232 -24.76 1.01 10.88
C HIS A 232 -25.10 1.27 9.40
N GLU A 233 -24.60 2.39 8.88
CA GLU A 233 -24.75 2.77 7.47
C GLU A 233 -23.51 2.38 6.67
N PHE A 234 -23.72 1.78 5.49
CA PHE A 234 -22.66 1.54 4.52
C PHE A 234 -22.66 2.63 3.45
N ILE A 235 -21.54 3.34 3.32
CA ILE A 235 -21.37 4.46 2.41
C ILE A 235 -20.26 4.13 1.41
N ASN A 236 -20.63 3.96 0.14
CA ASN A 236 -19.67 3.70 -0.93
C ASN A 236 -19.40 4.97 -1.75
N CYS A 237 -18.20 5.53 -1.59
CA CYS A 237 -17.72 6.69 -2.34
C CYS A 237 -16.79 6.28 -3.51
N VAL A 238 -16.76 5.00 -3.86
CA VAL A 238 -15.92 4.45 -4.93
C VAL A 238 -16.81 3.89 -6.04
N GLN A 239 -16.77 4.53 -7.21
CA GLN A 239 -17.41 4.02 -8.43
C GLN A 239 -16.84 2.65 -8.80
N GLU A 240 -17.72 1.68 -9.00
CA GLU A 240 -17.38 0.43 -9.69
C GLU A 240 -17.15 0.75 -11.17
N GLY A 241 -15.99 0.33 -11.71
CA GLY A 241 -15.65 0.54 -13.13
C GLY A 241 -14.86 1.81 -13.48
N SER A 242 -14.42 2.65 -12.52
CA SER A 242 -13.57 3.82 -12.84
C SER A 242 -12.11 3.41 -13.14
N GLY A 243 -11.87 2.76 -14.28
CA GLY A 243 -10.57 2.56 -14.96
C GLY A 243 -9.40 2.20 -14.04
N GLU A 244 -9.43 0.99 -13.51
CA GLU A 244 -8.35 0.39 -12.74
C GLU A 244 -7.12 0.18 -13.65
N THR A 245 -5.90 0.39 -13.12
CA THR A 245 -4.63 0.22 -13.85
C THR A 245 -4.53 -1.11 -14.59
N HIS A 246 -5.21 -2.16 -14.08
CA HIS A 246 -5.25 -3.48 -14.71
C HIS A 246 -5.83 -3.46 -16.14
N GLN A 247 -6.78 -2.59 -16.48
CA GLN A 247 -7.42 -2.62 -17.81
C GLN A 247 -6.44 -2.27 -18.94
N LYS A 248 -5.33 -1.58 -18.62
CA LYS A 248 -4.29 -1.20 -19.58
C LYS A 248 -3.08 -2.14 -19.58
N VAL A 249 -2.98 -3.02 -18.58
CA VAL A 249 -1.89 -4.00 -18.50
C VAL A 249 -2.27 -5.19 -19.37
N LYS A 250 -1.35 -5.63 -20.23
CA LYS A 250 -1.52 -6.87 -21.00
C LYS A 250 -1.48 -8.03 -20.02
N GLN A 251 -2.63 -8.64 -19.77
CA GLN A 251 -2.79 -9.70 -18.78
C GLN A 251 -2.86 -11.06 -19.48
N MET A 252 -2.02 -11.96 -19.03
CA MET A 252 -1.92 -13.32 -19.54
C MET A 252 -1.99 -14.32 -18.39
N TYR A 253 -2.51 -15.51 -18.66
CA TYR A 253 -2.39 -16.64 -17.76
C TYR A 253 -1.84 -17.87 -18.47
N MET A 254 -1.13 -18.71 -17.71
CA MET A 254 -0.55 -19.97 -18.15
C MET A 254 -0.97 -21.07 -17.19
N ILE A 255 -1.37 -22.21 -17.74
CA ILE A 255 -1.72 -23.40 -16.96
C ILE A 255 -0.70 -24.48 -17.30
N ALA A 256 0.04 -24.93 -16.29
CA ALA A 256 1.04 -25.98 -16.44
C ALA A 256 1.18 -26.77 -15.14
N SER A 257 1.63 -28.02 -15.23
CA SER A 257 1.94 -28.84 -14.05
C SER A 257 3.08 -28.22 -13.22
N LEU A 258 3.09 -28.48 -11.91
CA LEU A 258 4.01 -27.84 -10.95
C LEU A 258 5.48 -28.08 -11.29
N ASP A 259 5.82 -29.27 -11.78
CA ASP A 259 7.16 -29.65 -12.26
C ASP A 259 7.67 -28.75 -13.39
N ARG A 260 6.77 -28.16 -14.19
CA ARG A 260 7.12 -27.26 -15.27
C ARG A 260 7.22 -25.80 -14.84
N HIS A 261 6.71 -25.42 -13.67
CA HIS A 261 6.60 -24.01 -13.28
C HIS A 261 7.96 -23.30 -13.20
N PHE A 262 8.98 -23.93 -12.60
CA PHE A 262 10.31 -23.32 -12.50
C PHE A 262 10.98 -23.16 -13.87
N SER A 263 10.84 -24.15 -14.74
CA SER A 263 11.37 -24.07 -16.11
C SER A 263 10.64 -23.03 -16.95
N LEU A 264 9.31 -22.97 -16.87
CA LEU A 264 8.51 -21.95 -17.54
C LEU A 264 8.87 -20.54 -17.06
N LEU A 265 9.01 -20.36 -15.74
CA LEU A 265 9.44 -19.09 -15.17
C LEU A 265 10.81 -18.68 -15.72
N TYR A 266 11.76 -19.61 -15.79
CA TYR A 266 13.09 -19.33 -16.33
C TYR A 266 13.06 -18.92 -17.80
N VAL A 267 12.33 -19.66 -18.65
CA VAL A 267 12.19 -19.35 -20.08
C VAL A 267 11.52 -17.99 -20.27
N LEU A 268 10.41 -17.76 -19.57
CA LEU A 268 9.67 -16.50 -19.64
C LEU A 268 10.52 -15.29 -19.24
N LEU A 269 11.33 -15.42 -18.18
CA LEU A 269 12.26 -14.38 -17.78
C LEU A 269 13.35 -14.16 -18.84
N LYS A 270 13.87 -15.22 -19.45
CA LYS A 270 14.91 -15.12 -20.48
C LYS A 270 14.41 -14.44 -21.74
N GLU A 271 13.23 -14.82 -22.23
CA GLU A 271 12.57 -14.17 -23.36
C GLU A 271 12.34 -12.68 -23.06
N HIS A 272 11.72 -12.37 -21.92
CA HIS A 272 11.46 -10.99 -21.53
C HIS A 272 12.73 -10.15 -21.40
N MET A 273 13.80 -10.71 -20.84
CA MET A 273 15.10 -10.05 -20.71
C MET A 273 15.82 -9.84 -22.05
N ALA A 274 15.59 -10.72 -23.04
CA ALA A 274 16.13 -10.57 -24.38
C ALA A 274 15.43 -9.44 -25.13
N ASP A 275 14.11 -9.34 -25.00
CA ASP A 275 13.31 -8.29 -25.65
C ASP A 275 13.44 -6.92 -24.95
N ASN A 276 13.76 -6.92 -23.65
CA ASN A 276 13.80 -5.73 -22.82
C ASN A 276 15.14 -5.59 -22.07
N PRO A 277 16.13 -4.84 -22.62
CA PRO A 277 17.42 -4.67 -21.96
C PRO A 277 17.33 -3.95 -20.59
N ASP A 278 16.38 -3.02 -20.45
CA ASP A 278 16.06 -2.31 -19.20
C ASP A 278 14.90 -2.99 -18.43
N TYR A 279 14.97 -4.31 -18.25
CA TYR A 279 13.89 -5.08 -17.61
C TYR A 279 13.77 -4.79 -16.09
N LYS A 280 12.54 -4.57 -15.62
CA LYS A 280 12.22 -4.65 -14.20
C LYS A 280 11.10 -5.63 -13.98
N VAL A 281 11.42 -6.74 -13.34
CA VAL A 281 10.46 -7.81 -13.12
C VAL A 281 10.13 -7.93 -11.65
N ILE A 282 8.84 -8.10 -11.33
CA ILE A 282 8.40 -8.49 -9.99
C ILE A 282 7.74 -9.86 -10.08
N ILE A 283 8.21 -10.79 -9.26
CA ILE A 283 7.67 -12.15 -9.16
C ILE A 283 7.01 -12.28 -7.80
N PHE A 284 5.69 -12.43 -7.78
CA PHE A 284 4.92 -12.69 -6.57
C PHE A 284 4.81 -14.20 -6.32
N CYS A 285 5.11 -14.61 -5.09
CA CYS A 285 4.95 -15.98 -4.62
C CYS A 285 3.92 -16.06 -3.47
N THR A 286 3.30 -17.23 -3.31
CA THR A 286 2.27 -17.48 -2.29
C THR A 286 2.74 -17.24 -0.85
N THR A 287 3.99 -17.60 -0.54
CA THR A 287 4.52 -17.49 0.83
C THR A 287 5.94 -16.94 0.87
N ALA A 288 6.35 -16.45 2.05
CA ALA A 288 7.72 -15.97 2.30
C ALA A 288 8.80 -17.04 2.05
N MET A 289 8.51 -18.32 2.35
CA MET A 289 9.52 -19.38 2.14
C MET A 289 9.59 -19.83 0.68
N VAL A 290 8.47 -19.84 -0.04
CA VAL A 290 8.46 -20.04 -1.51
C VAL A 290 9.16 -18.89 -2.22
N THR A 291 8.96 -17.64 -1.74
CA THR A 291 9.70 -16.45 -2.22
C THR A 291 11.20 -16.68 -2.15
N ARG A 292 11.68 -17.19 -1.00
CA ARG A 292 13.10 -17.48 -0.79
C ARG A 292 13.60 -18.60 -1.71
N LEU A 293 12.87 -19.70 -1.82
CA LEU A 293 13.20 -20.81 -2.74
C LEU A 293 13.37 -20.31 -4.18
N VAL A 294 12.42 -19.51 -4.67
CA VAL A 294 12.47 -18.96 -6.03
C VAL A 294 13.65 -18.00 -6.18
N ALA A 295 13.91 -17.13 -5.19
CA ALA A 295 15.06 -16.24 -5.22
C ALA A 295 16.40 -16.98 -5.22
N ASP A 296 16.55 -18.02 -4.38
CA ASP A 296 17.74 -18.87 -4.32
C ASP A 296 17.96 -19.57 -5.67
N LEU A 297 16.91 -20.17 -6.24
CA LEU A 297 16.96 -20.81 -7.56
C LEU A 297 17.41 -19.83 -8.66
N LEU A 298 16.75 -18.68 -8.78
CA LEU A 298 17.09 -17.68 -9.81
C LEU A 298 18.51 -17.13 -9.60
N GLY A 299 18.98 -17.06 -8.35
CA GLY A 299 20.36 -16.76 -8.00
C GLY A 299 21.35 -17.80 -8.54
N GLN A 300 21.07 -19.10 -8.36
CA GLN A 300 21.89 -20.19 -8.94
C GLN A 300 21.90 -20.16 -10.48
N LEU A 301 20.82 -19.67 -11.08
CA LEU A 301 20.73 -19.46 -12.54
C LEU A 301 21.42 -18.19 -13.02
N SER A 302 22.18 -17.52 -12.15
CA SER A 302 22.96 -16.30 -12.43
C SER A 302 22.11 -15.12 -12.91
N LEU A 303 20.89 -14.98 -12.38
CA LEU A 303 20.02 -13.84 -12.64
C LEU A 303 20.19 -12.75 -11.57
N ASN A 304 20.04 -11.48 -11.96
CA ASN A 304 20.13 -10.36 -11.02
C ASN A 304 18.86 -10.25 -10.17
N VAL A 305 18.82 -11.01 -9.08
CA VAL A 305 17.64 -11.17 -8.23
C VAL A 305 17.81 -10.56 -6.84
N ARG A 306 16.73 -10.00 -6.29
CA ARG A 306 16.60 -9.66 -4.87
C ARG A 306 15.30 -10.21 -4.33
N GLU A 307 15.24 -10.44 -3.02
CA GLU A 307 14.04 -10.94 -2.36
C GLU A 307 13.48 -9.97 -1.32
N ILE A 308 12.17 -9.89 -1.19
CA ILE A 308 11.49 -9.18 -0.10
C ILE A 308 10.33 -10.03 0.44
N HIS A 309 10.29 -10.27 1.75
CA HIS A 309 9.17 -10.93 2.41
C HIS A 309 9.08 -10.55 3.89
N SER A 310 7.99 -10.93 4.57
CA SER A 310 7.71 -10.56 5.97
C SER A 310 8.79 -10.99 6.97
N ARG A 311 9.47 -12.13 6.70
CA ARG A 311 10.58 -12.61 7.55
C ARG A 311 11.91 -11.85 7.37
N LYS A 312 12.02 -10.91 6.40
CA LYS A 312 13.22 -10.07 6.27
C LYS A 312 13.17 -8.88 7.24
N PRO A 313 14.29 -8.50 7.87
CA PRO A 313 14.35 -7.30 8.69
C PRO A 313 13.92 -6.06 7.92
N GLN A 314 13.24 -5.11 8.58
CA GLN A 314 12.75 -3.89 7.92
C GLN A 314 13.84 -3.11 7.20
N GLY A 315 15.02 -2.92 7.82
CA GLY A 315 16.13 -2.19 7.19
C GLY A 315 16.63 -2.84 5.90
N TYR A 316 16.60 -4.17 5.82
CA TYR A 316 16.91 -4.90 4.59
C TYR A 316 15.85 -4.65 3.52
N ARG A 317 14.55 -4.70 3.88
CA ARG A 317 13.45 -4.43 2.95
C ARG A 317 13.53 -3.03 2.34
N THR A 318 13.89 -2.03 3.16
CA THR A 318 14.11 -0.65 2.69
C THR A 318 15.28 -0.58 1.71
N LYS A 319 16.44 -1.17 2.06
CA LYS A 319 17.63 -1.19 1.20
C LYS A 319 17.32 -1.81 -0.17
N VAL A 320 16.69 -2.99 -0.19
CA VAL A 320 16.35 -3.69 -1.43
C VAL A 320 15.30 -2.94 -2.24
N SER A 321 14.30 -2.34 -1.58
CA SER A 321 13.30 -1.52 -2.29
C SER A 321 13.92 -0.31 -2.98
N ASP A 322 14.89 0.35 -2.33
CA ASP A 322 15.62 1.48 -2.90
C ASP A 322 16.55 1.05 -4.05
N GLU A 323 17.20 -0.10 -3.90
CA GLU A 323 17.98 -0.72 -4.97
C GLU A 323 17.12 -1.02 -6.19
N PHE A 324 15.99 -1.72 -6.01
CA PHE A 324 15.06 -2.05 -7.09
C PHE A 324 14.50 -0.81 -7.79
N ARG A 325 14.22 0.26 -7.03
CA ARG A 325 13.76 1.54 -7.58
C ARG A 325 14.79 2.16 -8.53
N LYS A 326 16.07 2.13 -8.16
CA LYS A 326 17.18 2.82 -8.87
C LYS A 326 17.78 2.00 -10.01
N SER A 327 17.79 0.69 -9.89
CA SER A 327 18.32 -0.22 -10.92
C SER A 327 17.54 -0.08 -12.22
N LYS A 328 18.18 -0.38 -13.36
CA LYS A 328 17.49 -0.49 -14.66
C LYS A 328 17.08 -1.91 -15.00
N SER A 329 17.95 -2.87 -14.67
CA SER A 329 17.78 -4.29 -15.02
C SER A 329 17.85 -5.16 -13.76
N ILE A 330 16.70 -5.55 -13.21
CA ILE A 330 16.63 -6.28 -11.93
C ILE A 330 15.32 -7.08 -11.77
N ILE A 331 15.41 -8.21 -11.06
CA ILE A 331 14.27 -9.06 -10.70
C ILE A 331 14.05 -8.97 -9.19
N LEU A 332 12.81 -8.69 -8.77
CA LEU A 332 12.39 -8.72 -7.38
C LEU A 332 11.44 -9.89 -7.15
N VAL A 333 11.86 -10.87 -6.36
CA VAL A 333 10.99 -11.96 -5.90
C VAL A 333 10.39 -11.53 -4.56
N THR A 334 9.07 -11.56 -4.44
CA THR A 334 8.39 -11.04 -3.26
C THR A 334 7.13 -11.80 -2.90
N SER A 335 6.69 -11.64 -1.65
CA SER A 335 5.35 -12.03 -1.21
C SER A 335 4.43 -10.80 -1.23
N ASP A 336 3.22 -10.92 -0.68
CA ASP A 336 2.24 -9.81 -0.69
C ASP A 336 2.68 -8.55 0.07
N VAL A 337 3.81 -8.60 0.78
CA VAL A 337 4.41 -7.40 1.42
C VAL A 337 4.75 -6.28 0.43
N SER A 338 4.94 -6.59 -0.85
CA SER A 338 5.19 -5.59 -1.90
C SER A 338 3.96 -5.32 -2.78
N ALA A 339 2.84 -6.02 -2.58
CA ALA A 339 1.66 -5.91 -3.41
C ALA A 339 0.92 -4.57 -3.23
N ARG A 340 1.10 -3.90 -2.08
CA ARG A 340 0.40 -2.66 -1.73
C ARG A 340 1.40 -1.55 -1.34
N GLY A 341 1.03 -0.29 -1.56
CA GLY A 341 1.75 0.88 -1.03
C GLY A 341 3.12 1.26 -1.63
N VAL A 342 3.85 0.34 -2.29
CA VAL A 342 5.19 0.64 -2.81
C VAL A 342 5.18 1.11 -4.28
N ASP A 343 5.85 2.23 -4.58
CA ASP A 343 6.07 2.70 -5.96
C ASP A 343 7.42 2.26 -6.50
N TYR A 344 7.35 1.36 -7.49
CA TYR A 344 8.46 0.93 -8.30
C TYR A 344 8.22 1.44 -9.73
N PRO A 345 9.01 2.42 -10.19
CA PRO A 345 8.86 2.93 -11.55
C PRO A 345 9.33 1.86 -12.54
N ASP A 346 8.66 1.85 -13.70
CA ASP A 346 9.12 1.14 -14.90
C ASP A 346 9.20 -0.38 -14.75
N VAL A 347 8.36 -0.97 -13.89
CA VAL A 347 8.18 -2.43 -13.84
C VAL A 347 7.60 -2.89 -15.18
N SER A 348 8.39 -3.61 -15.97
CA SER A 348 7.99 -4.08 -17.30
C SER A 348 7.16 -5.37 -17.25
N LEU A 349 7.37 -6.21 -16.23
CA LEU A 349 6.67 -7.49 -16.08
C LEU A 349 6.34 -7.79 -14.62
N VAL A 350 5.11 -8.23 -14.39
CA VAL A 350 4.67 -8.82 -13.12
C VAL A 350 4.31 -10.29 -13.36
N VAL A 351 5.04 -11.20 -12.72
CA VAL A 351 4.73 -12.64 -12.71
C VAL A 351 4.10 -12.99 -11.37
N GLN A 352 3.02 -13.75 -11.37
CA GLN A 352 2.37 -14.28 -10.18
C GLN A 352 2.45 -15.81 -10.24
N MET A 353 3.25 -16.41 -9.37
CA MET A 353 3.45 -17.85 -9.30
C MET A 353 2.57 -18.45 -8.19
N GLY A 354 1.60 -19.26 -8.62
CA GLY A 354 0.58 -19.87 -7.76
C GLY A 354 -0.56 -18.93 -7.42
N LEU A 355 -1.54 -19.48 -6.71
CA LEU A 355 -2.79 -18.80 -6.38
C LEU A 355 -2.59 -17.47 -5.60
N PRO A 356 -3.20 -16.37 -6.02
CA PRO A 356 -3.49 -15.24 -5.13
C PRO A 356 -4.50 -15.64 -4.04
N SER A 357 -4.50 -14.97 -2.89
CA SER A 357 -5.50 -15.26 -1.83
C SER A 357 -6.93 -14.95 -2.29
N ASP A 358 -7.07 -13.92 -3.11
CA ASP A 358 -8.32 -13.39 -3.62
C ASP A 358 -8.08 -12.53 -4.87
N ARG A 359 -9.19 -12.08 -5.46
CA ARG A 359 -9.24 -11.22 -6.64
C ARG A 359 -8.53 -9.88 -6.39
N GLU A 360 -8.74 -9.29 -5.23
CA GLU A 360 -8.20 -7.99 -4.85
C GLU A 360 -6.66 -8.04 -4.80
N GLN A 361 -6.07 -9.09 -4.23
CA GLN A 361 -4.63 -9.30 -4.25
C GLN A 361 -4.10 -9.49 -5.66
N TYR A 362 -4.80 -10.23 -6.53
CA TYR A 362 -4.40 -10.32 -7.94
C TYR A 362 -4.29 -8.92 -8.58
N ILE A 363 -5.30 -8.08 -8.39
CA ILE A 363 -5.34 -6.71 -8.92
C ILE A 363 -4.21 -5.86 -8.33
N HIS A 364 -3.92 -5.99 -7.03
CA HIS A 364 -2.87 -5.22 -6.36
C HIS A 364 -1.45 -5.60 -6.80
N ARG A 365 -1.20 -6.90 -6.95
CA ARG A 365 0.04 -7.46 -7.52
C ARG A 365 0.24 -6.95 -8.94
N LEU A 366 -0.77 -7.10 -9.79
CA LEU A 366 -0.75 -6.63 -11.18
C LEU A 366 -0.52 -5.12 -11.27
N GLY A 367 -1.14 -4.36 -10.36
CA GLY A 367 -0.99 -2.90 -10.27
C GLY A 367 0.43 -2.42 -9.91
N ARG A 368 1.44 -3.30 -9.81
CA ARG A 368 2.85 -2.89 -9.76
C ARG A 368 3.41 -2.48 -11.12
N THR A 369 2.84 -2.96 -12.22
CA THR A 369 3.17 -2.55 -13.59
C THR A 369 2.08 -1.64 -14.18
N GLY A 370 2.24 -1.19 -15.43
CA GLY A 370 1.27 -0.32 -16.12
C GLY A 370 1.13 1.07 -15.51
N ARG A 371 2.14 1.51 -14.74
CA ARG A 371 2.12 2.79 -14.02
C ARG A 371 2.57 3.93 -14.90
N LYS A 372 2.14 5.14 -14.56
CA LYS A 372 2.55 6.37 -15.26
C LYS A 372 2.20 6.40 -16.76
N GLY A 373 1.22 5.61 -17.18
CA GLY A 373 0.85 5.47 -18.60
C GLY A 373 1.83 4.62 -19.42
N LYS A 374 2.86 4.06 -18.80
CA LYS A 374 3.75 3.10 -19.44
C LYS A 374 3.05 1.76 -19.60
N GLU A 375 3.45 1.04 -20.64
CA GLU A 375 3.03 -0.33 -20.88
C GLU A 375 3.61 -1.28 -19.82
N GLY A 376 2.97 -2.43 -19.68
CA GLY A 376 3.29 -3.40 -18.66
C GLY A 376 2.61 -4.72 -18.96
N GLU A 377 3.30 -5.81 -18.63
CA GLU A 377 2.77 -7.16 -18.80
C GLU A 377 2.55 -7.84 -17.46
N GLY A 378 1.47 -8.61 -17.36
CA GLY A 378 1.14 -9.42 -16.20
C GLY A 378 0.94 -10.87 -16.60
N VAL A 379 1.64 -11.79 -15.93
CA VAL A 379 1.50 -13.24 -16.17
C VAL A 379 1.08 -13.94 -14.89
N LEU A 380 -0.04 -14.65 -14.93
CA LEU A 380 -0.51 -15.52 -13.85
C LEU A 380 -0.18 -16.97 -14.21
N MET A 381 0.70 -17.62 -13.43
CA MET A 381 1.08 -19.02 -13.60
C MET A 381 0.32 -19.88 -12.60
N LEU A 382 -0.52 -20.79 -13.11
CA LEU A 382 -1.37 -21.67 -12.33
C LEU A 382 -1.06 -23.14 -12.63
N ALA A 383 -1.21 -23.99 -11.62
CA ALA A 383 -1.38 -25.42 -11.79
C ALA A 383 -2.80 -25.75 -12.29
N PRO A 384 -3.04 -26.90 -12.93
CA PRO A 384 -4.37 -27.25 -13.45
C PRO A 384 -5.47 -27.19 -12.39
N TRP A 385 -5.18 -27.61 -11.16
CA TRP A 385 -6.12 -27.57 -10.04
C TRP A 385 -6.33 -26.17 -9.44
N GLU A 386 -5.55 -25.17 -9.86
CA GLU A 386 -5.72 -23.76 -9.49
C GLU A 386 -6.57 -22.97 -10.51
N GLU A 387 -6.89 -23.58 -11.65
CA GLU A 387 -7.62 -22.94 -12.76
C GLU A 387 -8.97 -22.35 -12.34
N TYR A 388 -9.61 -22.91 -11.31
CA TYR A 388 -10.87 -22.38 -10.76
C TYR A 388 -10.80 -20.90 -10.37
N PHE A 389 -9.60 -20.38 -10.03
CA PHE A 389 -9.42 -18.97 -9.69
C PHE A 389 -9.77 -18.02 -10.84
N LEU A 390 -9.61 -18.46 -12.10
CA LEU A 390 -9.94 -17.64 -13.27
C LEU A 390 -11.41 -17.22 -13.29
N SER A 391 -12.30 -18.00 -12.68
CA SER A 391 -13.71 -17.63 -12.53
C SER A 391 -13.92 -16.34 -11.71
N SER A 392 -13.00 -16.02 -10.80
CA SER A 392 -13.05 -14.81 -9.95
C SER A 392 -12.54 -13.55 -10.64
N VAL A 393 -11.84 -13.70 -11.78
CA VAL A 393 -11.24 -12.62 -12.57
C VAL A 393 -11.75 -12.57 -14.02
N LYS A 394 -12.87 -13.25 -14.30
CA LYS A 394 -13.44 -13.43 -15.65
C LYS A 394 -13.81 -12.13 -16.38
N ASP A 395 -14.07 -11.07 -15.63
CA ASP A 395 -14.41 -9.73 -16.11
C ASP A 395 -13.16 -8.87 -16.38
N LEU A 396 -11.97 -9.35 -16.01
CA LEU A 396 -10.71 -8.71 -16.35
C LEU A 396 -10.24 -9.18 -17.74
N PRO A 397 -9.51 -8.34 -18.51
CA PRO A 397 -9.03 -8.70 -19.85
C PRO A 397 -7.79 -9.63 -19.78
N ILE A 398 -7.91 -10.76 -19.09
CA ILE A 398 -6.87 -11.78 -18.93
C ILE A 398 -7.03 -12.88 -19.98
N ASN A 399 -6.00 -13.06 -20.82
CA ASN A 399 -6.05 -14.01 -21.93
C ASN A 399 -5.14 -15.22 -21.69
N LYS A 400 -5.52 -16.39 -22.21
CA LYS A 400 -4.66 -17.57 -22.16
C LYS A 400 -3.44 -17.34 -23.04
N SER A 401 -2.25 -17.50 -22.49
CA SER A 401 -1.01 -17.48 -23.27
C SER A 401 -0.59 -18.91 -23.62
N PRO A 402 -0.11 -19.18 -24.84
CA PRO A 402 0.50 -20.46 -25.16
C PRO A 402 1.72 -20.69 -24.26
N LEU A 403 1.95 -21.94 -23.87
CA LEU A 403 3.15 -22.29 -23.12
C LEU A 403 4.36 -22.19 -24.06
N PRO A 404 5.41 -21.41 -23.71
CA PRO A 404 6.61 -21.37 -24.51
C PRO A 404 7.25 -22.77 -24.57
N PRO A 405 7.84 -23.15 -25.71
CA PRO A 405 8.57 -24.40 -25.82
C PRO A 405 9.74 -24.37 -24.84
N ILE A 406 9.84 -25.40 -23.99
CA ILE A 406 10.93 -25.51 -23.02
C ILE A 406 11.99 -26.44 -23.61
N ASP A 407 13.13 -25.87 -23.97
CA ASP A 407 14.29 -26.64 -24.40
C ASP A 407 14.73 -27.62 -23.28
N PRO A 408 14.99 -28.91 -23.57
CA PRO A 408 15.63 -29.83 -22.64
C PRO A 408 16.86 -29.28 -21.91
N GLU A 409 17.64 -28.39 -22.54
CA GLU A 409 18.77 -27.73 -21.89
C GLU A 409 18.32 -26.80 -20.76
N ALA A 410 17.26 -26.02 -20.97
CA ALA A 410 16.68 -25.15 -19.94
C ALA A 410 16.17 -25.96 -18.75
N VAL A 411 15.52 -27.12 -19.00
CA VAL A 411 15.08 -28.05 -17.93
C VAL A 411 16.28 -28.54 -17.12
N LYS A 412 17.33 -29.06 -17.79
CA LYS A 412 18.54 -29.53 -17.12
C LYS A 412 19.22 -28.44 -16.30
N LYS A 413 19.25 -27.21 -16.80
CA LYS A 413 19.85 -26.07 -16.11
C LYS A 413 19.07 -25.68 -14.85
N VAL A 414 17.75 -25.63 -14.94
CA VAL A 414 16.87 -25.38 -13.78
C VAL A 414 17.01 -26.50 -12.75
N GLN A 415 17.06 -27.76 -13.18
CA GLN A 415 17.27 -28.90 -12.28
C GLN A 415 18.60 -28.81 -11.54
N ARG A 416 19.70 -28.46 -12.23
CA ARG A 416 21.00 -28.22 -11.60
C ARG A 416 20.94 -27.07 -10.59
N GLY A 417 20.26 -25.98 -10.92
CA GLY A 417 20.05 -24.86 -10.01
C GLY A 417 19.26 -25.27 -8.76
N LEU A 418 18.18 -26.04 -8.92
CA LEU A 418 17.40 -26.58 -7.82
C LEU A 418 18.23 -27.49 -6.92
N ASN A 419 19.11 -28.32 -7.47
CA ASN A 419 20.00 -29.19 -6.69
C ASN A 419 21.01 -28.41 -5.83
N GLN A 420 21.31 -27.16 -6.19
CA GLN A 420 22.20 -26.28 -5.43
C GLN A 420 21.48 -25.44 -4.36
N VAL A 421 20.14 -25.41 -4.36
CA VAL A 421 19.38 -24.75 -3.30
C VAL A 421 19.47 -25.57 -2.01
N GLU A 422 19.79 -24.90 -0.89
CA GLU A 422 19.91 -25.53 0.42
C GLU A 422 18.65 -26.33 0.80
N MET A 423 18.85 -27.56 1.28
CA MET A 423 17.75 -28.45 1.67
C MET A 423 16.78 -27.81 2.67
N LYS A 424 17.31 -27.15 3.71
CA LYS A 424 16.54 -26.38 4.69
C LYS A 424 15.54 -25.39 4.06
N ASN A 425 15.91 -24.74 2.95
CA ASN A 425 15.05 -23.77 2.29
C ASN A 425 13.93 -24.48 1.53
N LYS A 426 14.21 -25.64 0.93
CA LYS A 426 13.22 -26.53 0.31
C LYS A 426 12.23 -27.08 1.34
N GLU A 427 12.70 -27.56 2.49
CA GLU A 427 11.86 -28.06 3.59
C GLU A 427 10.92 -26.96 4.11
N ALA A 428 11.46 -25.77 4.33
CA ALA A 428 10.66 -24.64 4.81
C ALA A 428 9.66 -24.14 3.76
N ALA A 429 10.02 -24.19 2.46
CA ALA A 429 9.12 -23.87 1.37
C ALA A 429 7.98 -24.90 1.27
N TYR A 430 8.29 -26.20 1.36
CA TYR A 430 7.31 -27.29 1.40
C TYR A 430 6.29 -27.10 2.51
N GLN A 431 6.76 -26.89 3.76
CA GLN A 431 5.88 -26.69 4.90
C GLN A 431 5.01 -25.44 4.75
N ALA A 432 5.57 -24.34 4.25
CA ALA A 432 4.83 -23.09 4.05
C ALA A 432 3.78 -23.23 2.93
N TRP A 433 4.14 -23.90 1.84
CA TRP A 433 3.26 -24.19 0.71
C TRP A 433 2.05 -25.02 1.17
N LEU A 434 2.29 -26.13 1.87
CA LEU A 434 1.23 -26.97 2.42
C LEU A 434 0.30 -26.17 3.36
N GLY A 435 0.87 -25.34 4.23
CA GLY A 435 0.10 -24.48 5.13
C GLY A 435 -0.76 -23.45 4.40
N TYR A 436 -0.26 -22.86 3.32
CA TYR A 436 -1.00 -21.91 2.50
C TYR A 436 -2.20 -22.58 1.84
N TYR A 437 -2.02 -23.69 1.13
CA TYR A 437 -3.13 -24.37 0.47
C TYR A 437 -4.08 -25.08 1.44
N LYS A 438 -3.64 -25.41 2.66
CA LYS A 438 -4.55 -25.83 3.74
C LYS A 438 -5.49 -24.71 4.19
N SER A 439 -5.13 -23.44 4.03
CA SER A 439 -6.04 -22.32 4.28
C SER A 439 -7.03 -22.06 3.14
N GLN A 440 -6.78 -22.63 1.95
CA GLN A 440 -7.62 -22.38 0.78
C GLN A 440 -8.82 -23.32 0.73
N LYS A 441 -10.03 -22.77 0.88
CA LYS A 441 -11.29 -23.52 1.09
C LYS A 441 -11.53 -24.64 0.06
N MET A 442 -11.22 -24.43 -1.21
CA MET A 442 -11.47 -25.39 -2.28
C MET A 442 -10.59 -26.64 -2.16
N ILE A 443 -9.33 -26.47 -1.75
CA ILE A 443 -8.33 -27.55 -1.70
C ILE A 443 -8.28 -28.17 -0.30
N ALA A 444 -8.49 -27.36 0.73
CA ALA A 444 -8.44 -27.78 2.12
C ALA A 444 -9.53 -28.80 2.52
N ARG A 445 -10.58 -28.96 1.70
CA ARG A 445 -11.68 -29.92 1.89
C ARG A 445 -11.23 -31.36 1.72
N ASP A 446 -10.31 -31.61 0.79
CA ASP A 446 -9.74 -32.92 0.54
C ASP A 446 -8.29 -32.93 1.02
N THR A 447 -8.09 -33.36 2.27
CA THR A 447 -6.77 -33.41 2.87
C THR A 447 -5.85 -34.43 2.22
N THR A 448 -6.39 -35.51 1.66
CA THR A 448 -5.60 -36.51 0.94
C THR A 448 -5.08 -35.90 -0.36
N ARG A 449 -5.96 -35.26 -1.13
CA ARG A 449 -5.56 -34.55 -2.35
C ARG A 449 -4.55 -33.44 -2.06
N LEU A 450 -4.71 -32.69 -0.96
CA LEU A 450 -3.76 -31.66 -0.55
C LEU A 450 -2.34 -32.24 -0.30
N VAL A 451 -2.25 -33.43 0.33
CA VAL A 451 -0.96 -34.09 0.56
C VAL A 451 -0.34 -34.58 -0.75
N GLU A 452 -1.14 -35.16 -1.66
CA GLU A 452 -0.68 -35.54 -3.00
C GLU A 452 -0.11 -34.33 -3.77
N LEU A 453 -0.82 -33.20 -3.77
CA LEU A 453 -0.38 -31.96 -4.39
C LEU A 453 0.88 -31.39 -3.74
N ALA A 454 1.02 -31.54 -2.42
CA ALA A 454 2.25 -31.17 -1.73
C ALA A 454 3.41 -32.05 -2.18
N ASN A 455 3.20 -33.36 -2.33
CA ASN A 455 4.22 -34.27 -2.84
C ASN A 455 4.59 -33.98 -4.31
N GLU A 456 3.63 -33.58 -5.14
CA GLU A 456 3.89 -33.03 -6.48
C GLU A 456 4.77 -31.76 -6.40
N PHE A 457 4.48 -30.83 -5.49
CA PHE A 457 5.31 -29.66 -5.25
C PHE A 457 6.73 -30.04 -4.76
N SER A 458 6.85 -31.06 -3.89
CA SER A 458 8.15 -31.57 -3.46
C SER A 458 9.00 -32.06 -4.63
N ARG A 459 8.41 -32.89 -5.51
CA ARG A 459 9.07 -33.37 -6.72
C ARG A 459 9.48 -32.22 -7.64
N SER A 460 8.65 -31.18 -7.77
CA SER A 460 8.98 -30.00 -8.57
C SER A 460 10.24 -29.25 -8.08
N MET A 461 10.61 -29.39 -6.80
CA MET A 461 11.84 -28.82 -6.24
C MET A 461 13.07 -29.74 -6.40
N GLY A 462 12.94 -30.84 -7.14
CA GLY A 462 13.97 -31.84 -7.33
C GLY A 462 14.21 -32.72 -6.11
N LEU A 463 13.14 -33.06 -5.37
CA LEU A 463 13.21 -33.98 -4.24
C LEU A 463 12.52 -35.29 -4.57
N ASP A 464 13.26 -36.40 -4.43
CA ASP A 464 12.73 -37.75 -4.66
C ASP A 464 11.70 -38.14 -3.59
N MET A 465 11.90 -37.64 -2.36
CA MET A 465 11.01 -37.85 -1.22
C MET A 465 10.54 -36.52 -0.62
N PRO A 466 9.28 -36.44 -0.14
CA PRO A 466 8.79 -35.25 0.54
C PRO A 466 9.55 -34.97 1.85
N PRO A 467 9.88 -33.69 2.14
CA PRO A 467 10.45 -33.30 3.42
C PRO A 467 9.63 -33.75 4.63
N ALA A 468 10.33 -34.22 5.66
CA ALA A 468 9.69 -34.57 6.92
C ALA A 468 9.09 -33.33 7.61
N ILE A 469 7.79 -33.38 7.92
CA ILE A 469 7.13 -32.33 8.71
C ILE A 469 7.04 -32.75 10.17
N PRO A 470 7.44 -31.89 11.13
CA PRO A 470 7.30 -32.18 12.55
C PRO A 470 5.86 -32.54 12.95
N LYS A 471 5.69 -33.61 13.76
CA LYS A 471 4.36 -34.13 14.17
C LYS A 471 3.46 -33.09 14.85
N ASN A 472 4.05 -32.13 15.56
CA ASN A 472 3.34 -31.01 16.18
C ASN A 472 2.77 -30.03 15.14
N VAL A 473 3.47 -29.79 14.02
CA VAL A 473 3.01 -28.97 12.89
C VAL A 473 1.88 -29.68 12.16
N LEU A 474 2.04 -30.98 11.85
CA LEU A 474 0.96 -31.80 11.26
C LEU A 474 -0.28 -31.81 12.15
N GLY A 475 -0.11 -31.89 13.47
CA GLY A 475 -1.18 -31.77 14.45
C GLY A 475 -1.95 -30.45 14.35
N LYS A 476 -1.24 -29.33 14.28
CA LYS A 476 -1.86 -28.00 14.14
C LYS A 476 -2.55 -27.81 12.79
N MET A 477 -2.13 -28.53 11.75
CA MET A 477 -2.74 -28.51 10.42
C MET A 477 -3.90 -29.49 10.26
N GLY A 478 -4.16 -30.36 11.26
CA GLY A 478 -5.19 -31.39 11.19
C GLY A 478 -4.85 -32.54 10.24
N LEU A 479 -3.57 -32.81 10.01
CA LEU A 479 -3.07 -33.78 9.02
C LEU A 479 -2.46 -35.05 9.63
N LYS A 480 -2.67 -35.31 10.93
CA LYS A 480 -1.98 -36.41 11.66
C LYS A 480 -2.27 -37.83 11.13
N ASN A 481 -3.43 -38.07 10.54
CA ASN A 481 -3.91 -39.40 10.16
C ASN A 481 -4.26 -39.52 8.66
N VAL A 482 -3.75 -38.61 7.83
CA VAL A 482 -4.00 -38.65 6.39
C VAL A 482 -3.05 -39.67 5.77
N PRO A 483 -3.53 -40.72 5.07
CA PRO A 483 -2.66 -41.70 4.44
C PRO A 483 -1.79 -41.03 3.36
N ASP A 484 -0.48 -41.21 3.44
CA ASP A 484 0.43 -40.86 2.35
C ASP A 484 0.44 -42.02 1.35
N LYS A 485 -0.33 -41.90 0.28
CA LYS A 485 -0.43 -42.93 -0.76
C LYS A 485 0.73 -42.89 -1.76
N SER A 486 1.74 -42.04 -1.57
CA SER A 486 2.80 -41.81 -2.57
C SER A 486 3.99 -42.78 -2.53
N ALA A 487 3.91 -43.85 -1.74
CA ALA A 487 4.97 -44.87 -1.65
C ALA A 487 4.79 -46.07 -2.61
N ASP A 488 3.68 -46.17 -3.34
CA ASP A 488 3.47 -47.27 -4.30
C ASP A 488 2.79 -46.76 -5.58
N VAL A 489 3.20 -47.36 -6.71
CA VAL A 489 2.50 -47.52 -8.02
C VAL A 489 3.22 -46.91 -9.25
N ASP A 490 3.69 -47.83 -10.10
CA ASP A 490 4.09 -47.73 -11.51
C ASP A 490 2.96 -47.24 -12.46
N GLU A 491 3.35 -46.71 -13.63
CA GLU A 491 2.53 -46.26 -14.79
C GLU A 491 1.56 -47.33 -15.39
N PRO A 492 0.72 -47.02 -16.42
CA PRO A 492 -0.08 -45.81 -16.70
C PRO A 492 -1.54 -46.14 -17.16
N LEU A 493 -2.47 -45.17 -17.12
CA LEU A 493 -3.73 -45.25 -17.88
C LEU A 493 -4.10 -43.90 -18.53
N ILE A 494 -3.95 -43.84 -19.86
CA ILE A 494 -4.49 -42.82 -20.76
C ILE A 494 -5.70 -43.43 -21.50
N LYS A 495 -6.88 -42.79 -21.45
CA LYS A 495 -7.70 -42.43 -22.65
C LYS A 495 -9.12 -41.92 -22.32
N LYS A 496 -9.48 -40.87 -23.09
CA LYS A 496 -10.77 -40.51 -23.72
C LYS A 496 -11.93 -39.91 -22.90
N ALA A 497 -12.25 -38.66 -23.22
CA ALA A 497 -13.50 -38.18 -23.85
C ALA A 497 -13.25 -36.70 -24.31
N ALA A 498 -13.18 -36.38 -25.61
CA ALA A 498 -14.29 -35.99 -26.51
C ALA A 498 -14.97 -34.67 -26.09
N SER A 499 -15.30 -33.67 -26.91
CA SER A 499 -14.99 -33.24 -28.30
C SER A 499 -15.81 -31.96 -28.54
N THR A 500 -15.33 -31.08 -29.43
CA THR A 500 -16.08 -30.09 -30.25
C THR A 500 -16.89 -28.97 -29.59
N VAL A 501 -16.47 -27.71 -29.83
CA VAL A 501 -17.27 -26.65 -30.49
C VAL A 501 -16.32 -25.65 -31.16
N SER A 502 -16.46 -25.48 -32.48
CA SER A 502 -15.98 -24.36 -33.29
C SER A 502 -17.08 -23.28 -33.37
N VAL A 503 -16.69 -22.01 -33.61
CA VAL A 503 -17.29 -21.05 -34.58
C VAL A 503 -16.83 -19.61 -34.27
N GLU A 504 -16.08 -19.09 -35.25
CA GLU A 504 -16.07 -17.76 -35.87
C GLU A 504 -15.64 -16.47 -35.16
N ALA A 505 -14.86 -15.74 -35.96
CA ALA A 505 -14.36 -14.40 -35.79
C ALA A 505 -15.42 -13.35 -36.11
N ALA A 506 -15.36 -12.21 -35.43
CA ALA A 506 -15.98 -10.97 -35.88
C ALA A 506 -14.96 -9.83 -35.76
N ASP A 507 -14.62 -9.29 -36.94
CA ASP A 507 -13.93 -8.04 -37.16
C ASP A 507 -14.68 -6.87 -36.50
N ASN A 508 -13.97 -5.97 -35.81
CA ASN A 508 -14.38 -4.57 -35.79
C ASN A 508 -13.22 -3.61 -35.47
N LYS A 509 -13.08 -2.61 -36.34
CA LYS A 509 -12.05 -1.57 -36.40
C LYS A 509 -12.01 -0.64 -35.16
N PRO A 510 -10.87 0.05 -34.94
CA PRO A 510 -10.54 0.71 -33.68
C PRO A 510 -11.23 2.08 -33.52
N LYS A 511 -11.72 2.37 -32.32
CA LYS A 511 -12.09 3.73 -31.88
C LYS A 511 -10.96 4.32 -31.03
N THR A 512 -10.26 5.28 -31.63
CA THR A 512 -9.46 6.40 -31.09
C THR A 512 -9.09 6.40 -29.61
N SER A 513 -7.77 6.37 -29.38
CA SER A 513 -7.06 6.46 -28.09
C SER A 513 -7.06 7.87 -27.48
N ASP A 514 -7.58 8.03 -26.26
CA ASP A 514 -7.34 9.23 -25.44
C ASP A 514 -5.94 9.19 -24.81
N SER A 515 -5.00 9.99 -25.35
CA SER A 515 -3.62 10.06 -24.85
C SER A 515 -3.52 10.94 -23.60
N TYR A 516 -2.91 10.41 -22.53
CA TYR A 516 -2.62 11.14 -21.27
C TYR A 516 -1.45 12.14 -21.39
N LEU A 517 -0.76 12.12 -22.53
CA LEU A 517 0.21 13.13 -22.92
C LEU A 517 -0.57 14.31 -23.51
N SER A 518 -0.23 15.51 -23.06
CA SER A 518 -0.67 16.72 -23.74
C SER A 518 0.08 16.87 -25.07
N LYS A 519 -0.44 17.73 -25.95
CA LYS A 519 0.31 18.18 -27.14
C LYS A 519 1.40 19.21 -26.82
N THR A 520 1.56 19.55 -25.54
CA THR A 520 2.28 20.72 -25.06
C THR A 520 3.68 20.32 -24.57
N ARG A 521 4.69 21.06 -25.01
CA ARG A 521 6.10 20.79 -24.72
C ARG A 521 6.63 21.68 -23.60
N PHE A 522 7.65 21.21 -22.89
CA PHE A 522 8.28 21.95 -21.79
C PHE A 522 8.98 23.24 -22.23
N ASP A 523 9.44 23.32 -23.48
CA ASP A 523 10.08 24.50 -24.07
C ASP A 523 9.11 25.65 -24.38
N GLN A 524 7.79 25.43 -24.24
CA GLN A 524 6.77 26.47 -24.42
C GLN A 524 6.52 27.30 -23.14
N PHE A 525 7.19 26.99 -22.03
CA PHE A 525 7.06 27.68 -20.75
C PHE A 525 8.39 28.31 -20.32
N PRO A 526 8.37 29.37 -19.48
CA PRO A 526 9.56 30.14 -19.11
C PRO A 526 10.41 29.40 -18.07
N LEU A 527 11.03 28.29 -18.49
CA LEU A 527 11.97 27.47 -17.73
C LEU A 527 13.41 27.83 -18.08
N SER A 528 14.34 27.69 -17.14
CA SER A 528 15.75 27.93 -17.41
C SER A 528 16.34 26.93 -18.43
N PRO A 529 17.34 27.34 -19.24
CA PRO A 529 17.99 26.44 -20.21
C PRO A 529 18.59 25.17 -19.58
N LEU A 530 19.08 25.27 -18.34
CA LEU A 530 19.63 24.14 -17.58
C LEU A 530 18.53 23.15 -17.17
N SER A 531 17.35 23.65 -16.75
CA SER A 531 16.18 22.81 -16.46
C SER A 531 15.65 22.13 -17.71
N LEU A 532 15.58 22.83 -18.85
CA LEU A 532 15.17 22.24 -20.13
C LEU A 532 16.11 21.10 -20.56
N LYS A 533 17.43 21.30 -20.39
CA LYS A 533 18.43 20.26 -20.64
C LYS A 533 18.29 19.06 -19.70
N GLY A 534 18.01 19.31 -18.41
CA GLY A 534 17.74 18.25 -17.42
C GLY A 534 16.49 17.44 -17.73
N ILE A 535 15.41 18.10 -18.16
CA ILE A 535 14.15 17.46 -18.59
C ILE A 535 14.37 16.57 -19.82
N GLN A 536 15.10 17.08 -20.82
CA GLN A 536 15.39 16.35 -22.05
C GLN A 536 16.23 15.10 -21.79
N ASP A 537 17.30 15.22 -20.99
CA ASP A 537 18.15 14.10 -20.57
C ASP A 537 17.42 13.07 -19.70
N ALA A 538 16.43 13.52 -18.92
CA ALA A 538 15.57 12.65 -18.13
C ALA A 538 14.49 11.94 -18.97
N GLY A 539 14.45 12.17 -20.29
CA GLY A 539 13.56 11.51 -21.22
C GLY A 539 12.15 12.09 -21.32
N PHE A 540 11.91 13.29 -20.78
CA PHE A 540 10.62 13.96 -20.85
C PHE A 540 10.48 14.73 -22.18
N LYS A 541 9.78 14.14 -23.16
CA LYS A 541 9.55 14.75 -24.49
C LYS A 541 8.33 15.69 -24.54
N THR A 542 7.24 15.34 -23.87
CA THR A 542 5.98 16.10 -23.82
C THR A 542 5.42 16.11 -22.41
N MET A 543 4.64 17.14 -22.07
CA MET A 543 4.00 17.22 -20.76
C MET A 543 2.85 16.24 -20.62
N THR A 544 2.62 15.77 -19.40
CA THR A 544 1.36 15.13 -19.01
C THR A 544 0.28 16.20 -18.74
N VAL A 545 -1.00 15.82 -18.84
CA VAL A 545 -2.13 16.74 -18.59
C VAL A 545 -2.05 17.45 -17.24
N VAL A 546 -1.56 16.79 -16.18
CA VAL A 546 -1.40 17.44 -14.87
C VAL A 546 -0.28 18.48 -14.89
N GLN A 547 0.83 18.22 -15.57
CA GLN A 547 1.95 19.18 -15.67
C GLN A 547 1.53 20.41 -16.47
N GLU A 548 0.84 20.21 -17.59
CA GLU A 548 0.29 21.30 -18.40
C GLU A 548 -0.69 22.16 -17.60
N ALA A 549 -1.59 21.54 -16.84
CA ALA A 549 -2.58 22.25 -16.04
C ALA A 549 -1.97 23.01 -14.85
N THR A 550 -0.89 22.50 -14.24
CA THR A 550 -0.33 23.09 -13.01
C THR A 550 0.85 24.01 -13.24
N LEU A 551 1.76 23.67 -14.16
CA LEU A 551 3.05 24.36 -14.31
C LEU A 551 2.91 25.88 -14.56
N PRO A 552 2.09 26.38 -15.51
CA PRO A 552 1.92 27.82 -15.70
C PRO A 552 1.30 28.55 -14.50
N ILE A 553 0.53 27.86 -13.65
CA ILE A 553 -0.07 28.45 -12.46
C ILE A 553 1.00 28.58 -11.36
N ILE A 554 1.79 27.53 -11.13
CA ILE A 554 2.84 27.51 -10.11
C ILE A 554 3.98 28.48 -10.48
N LEU A 555 4.37 28.55 -11.77
CA LEU A 555 5.41 29.50 -12.23
C LEU A 555 5.02 30.98 -12.06
N LYS A 556 3.73 31.28 -11.91
CA LYS A 556 3.21 32.62 -11.57
C LYS A 556 3.15 32.87 -10.05
N GLY A 557 3.66 31.95 -9.23
CA GLY A 557 3.67 32.06 -7.77
C GLY A 557 2.31 31.82 -7.11
N LYS A 558 1.37 31.16 -7.78
CA LYS A 558 0.05 30.85 -7.21
C LYS A 558 0.03 29.46 -6.56
N ASP A 559 -0.73 29.33 -5.48
CA ASP A 559 -0.99 28.05 -4.82
C ASP A 559 -1.83 27.13 -5.70
N VAL A 560 -1.49 25.84 -5.73
CA VAL A 560 -2.14 24.85 -6.58
C VAL A 560 -2.47 23.59 -5.81
N LEU A 561 -3.75 23.19 -5.87
CA LEU A 561 -4.21 21.86 -5.51
C LEU A 561 -4.47 21.05 -6.78
N ALA A 562 -3.74 19.95 -6.96
CA ALA A 562 -3.85 19.12 -8.16
C ALA A 562 -4.26 17.69 -7.82
N LYS A 563 -5.32 17.19 -8.47
CA LYS A 563 -5.76 15.79 -8.39
C LYS A 563 -5.41 15.09 -9.70
N ALA A 564 -4.54 14.09 -9.63
CA ALA A 564 -4.21 13.24 -10.78
C ALA A 564 -3.92 11.80 -10.35
N LYS A 565 -4.06 10.82 -11.25
CA LYS A 565 -3.82 9.40 -10.97
C LYS A 565 -2.35 9.16 -10.58
N THR A 566 -2.05 8.09 -9.84
CA THR A 566 -0.65 7.76 -9.51
C THR A 566 0.12 7.46 -10.77
N GLY A 567 1.31 8.03 -10.86
CA GLY A 567 2.15 7.88 -12.02
C GLY A 567 2.00 8.94 -13.12
N THR A 568 0.97 9.77 -13.11
CA THR A 568 0.75 10.72 -14.22
C THR A 568 1.66 11.95 -14.18
N GLY A 569 2.91 11.85 -13.68
CA GLY A 569 3.88 12.94 -13.72
C GLY A 569 3.78 14.01 -12.60
N LYS A 570 2.97 13.76 -11.55
CA LYS A 570 2.78 14.70 -10.42
C LYS A 570 4.07 15.18 -9.76
N THR A 571 5.06 14.29 -9.63
CA THR A 571 6.34 14.62 -8.98
C THR A 571 7.09 15.72 -9.71
N VAL A 572 7.25 15.58 -11.04
CA VAL A 572 7.84 16.64 -11.88
C VAL A 572 6.98 17.90 -11.89
N ALA A 573 5.67 17.77 -11.78
CA ALA A 573 4.74 18.90 -11.78
C ALA A 573 4.98 19.89 -10.62
N PHE A 574 5.49 19.42 -9.46
CA PHE A 574 5.91 20.30 -8.37
C PHE A 574 7.44 20.50 -8.30
N LEU A 575 8.26 19.52 -8.70
CA LEU A 575 9.72 19.63 -8.63
C LEU A 575 10.27 20.68 -9.60
N LEU A 576 9.76 20.69 -10.83
CA LEU A 576 10.25 21.61 -11.86
C LEU A 576 10.03 23.10 -11.48
N PRO A 577 8.83 23.56 -11.09
CA PRO A 577 8.66 24.93 -10.64
C PRO A 577 9.39 25.21 -9.32
N SER A 578 9.59 24.21 -8.47
CA SER A 578 10.41 24.35 -7.25
C SER A 578 11.88 24.64 -7.59
N ILE A 579 12.46 23.93 -8.56
CA ILE A 579 13.82 24.18 -9.04
C ILE A 579 13.93 25.61 -9.60
N GLU A 580 12.96 26.04 -10.40
CA GLU A 580 12.91 27.42 -10.92
C GLU A 580 12.77 28.48 -9.82
N ALA A 581 12.05 28.18 -8.74
CA ALA A 581 11.98 29.06 -7.57
C ALA A 581 13.33 29.19 -6.85
N VAL A 582 14.11 28.11 -6.75
CA VAL A 582 15.47 28.17 -6.20
C VAL A 582 16.40 28.98 -7.11
N ILE A 583 16.31 28.80 -8.43
CA ILE A 583 17.14 29.54 -9.40
C ILE A 583 16.87 31.05 -9.35
N LYS A 584 15.59 31.44 -9.19
CA LYS A 584 15.17 32.85 -9.14
C LYS A 584 15.39 33.49 -7.77
N SER A 585 15.83 32.73 -6.77
CA SER A 585 16.12 33.25 -5.44
C SER A 585 17.44 34.03 -5.40
N PRO A 586 17.60 35.02 -4.50
CA PRO A 586 18.83 35.81 -4.41
C PRO A 586 20.07 34.94 -4.12
N PRO A 587 21.23 35.23 -4.71
CA PRO A 587 22.47 34.51 -4.42
C PRO A 587 22.84 34.69 -2.94
N VAL A 588 23.17 33.57 -2.30
CA VAL A 588 23.53 33.50 -0.89
C VAL A 588 24.95 34.05 -0.72
N SER A 589 25.17 34.97 0.21
CA SER A 589 26.51 35.51 0.50
C SER A 589 27.47 34.39 0.91
N ARG A 590 28.74 34.49 0.48
CA ARG A 590 29.78 33.48 0.75
C ARG A 590 30.07 33.26 2.25
N ASP A 591 29.59 34.14 3.12
CA ASP A 591 29.79 34.08 4.58
C ASP A 591 28.82 33.16 5.32
N ASN A 592 27.76 32.66 4.66
CA ASN A 592 26.83 31.74 5.32
C ASN A 592 27.39 30.31 5.36
N ARG A 593 27.85 29.89 6.55
CA ARG A 593 28.26 28.51 6.86
C ARG A 593 27.21 27.44 6.50
N HIS A 594 25.93 27.82 6.40
CA HIS A 594 24.83 26.95 6.00
C HIS A 594 23.91 27.69 5.01
N PRO A 595 23.74 27.20 3.77
CA PRO A 595 22.83 27.83 2.82
C PRO A 595 21.36 27.73 3.27
N PRO A 596 20.52 28.75 2.99
CA PRO A 596 19.11 28.75 3.32
C PRO A 596 18.34 27.65 2.58
N ILE A 597 17.26 27.19 3.20
CA ILE A 597 16.31 26.25 2.60
C ILE A 597 15.28 27.09 1.85
N ILE A 598 15.21 26.92 0.52
CA ILE A 598 14.34 27.75 -0.33
C ILE A 598 13.07 26.98 -0.72
N VAL A 599 13.17 25.66 -0.77
CA VAL A 599 12.06 24.77 -1.10
C VAL A 599 12.01 23.65 -0.06
N LEU A 600 10.80 23.44 0.47
CA LEU A 600 10.46 22.34 1.36
C LEU A 600 9.43 21.44 0.68
N VAL A 601 9.80 20.19 0.42
CA VAL A 601 8.86 19.19 -0.11
C VAL A 601 8.56 18.18 0.98
N VAL A 602 7.27 18.02 1.30
CA VAL A 602 6.77 17.10 2.33
C VAL A 602 6.11 15.91 1.65
N CYS A 603 6.59 14.70 1.96
CA CYS A 603 6.07 13.45 1.41
C CYS A 603 5.43 12.60 2.53
N PRO A 604 4.34 11.87 2.23
CA PRO A 604 3.63 11.03 3.21
C PRO A 604 4.40 9.77 3.63
N THR A 605 5.39 9.33 2.86
CA THR A 605 6.20 8.13 3.16
C THR A 605 7.68 8.38 2.90
N ARG A 606 8.54 7.57 3.55
CA ARG A 606 10.00 7.67 3.40
C ARG A 606 10.43 7.33 1.97
N GLU A 607 9.80 6.31 1.39
CA GLU A 607 10.03 5.83 0.04
C GLU A 607 9.71 6.93 -0.98
N LEU A 608 8.61 7.67 -0.78
CA LEU A 608 8.21 8.77 -1.65
C LEU A 608 9.12 10.00 -1.47
N ALA A 609 9.62 10.26 -0.26
CA ALA A 609 10.64 11.28 -0.03
C ALA A 609 11.95 10.96 -0.78
N CYS A 610 12.43 9.71 -0.67
CA CYS A 610 13.60 9.23 -1.41
C CYS A 610 13.38 9.27 -2.93
N GLN A 611 12.18 8.94 -3.41
CA GLN A 611 11.83 8.98 -4.83
C GLN A 611 11.80 10.42 -5.37
N ALA A 612 11.14 11.34 -4.67
CA ALA A 612 11.13 12.74 -5.05
C ALA A 612 12.56 13.32 -5.07
N ALA A 613 13.41 12.91 -4.13
CA ALA A 613 14.81 13.31 -4.11
C ALA A 613 15.60 12.77 -5.30
N ALA A 614 15.41 11.50 -5.64
CA ALA A 614 16.08 10.90 -6.79
C ALA A 614 15.66 11.58 -8.09
N GLU A 615 14.35 11.82 -8.27
CA GLU A 615 13.82 12.55 -9.42
C GLU A 615 14.33 14.00 -9.46
N ALA A 616 14.43 14.69 -8.31
CA ALA A 616 15.00 16.04 -8.22
C ALA A 616 16.49 16.07 -8.62
N ASN A 617 17.29 15.12 -8.14
CA ASN A 617 18.71 15.04 -8.51
C ASN A 617 18.93 14.77 -10.00
N ILE A 618 18.02 14.02 -10.65
CA ILE A 618 18.05 13.81 -12.10
C ILE A 618 17.80 15.14 -12.84
N LEU A 619 16.77 15.90 -12.42
CA LEU A 619 16.46 17.21 -13.00
C LEU A 619 17.56 18.27 -12.73
N LEU A 620 18.27 18.13 -11.61
CA LEU A 620 19.35 19.01 -11.18
C LEU A 620 20.73 18.63 -11.75
N LYS A 621 20.81 17.67 -12.67
CA LYS A 621 22.07 17.21 -13.29
C LYS A 621 22.97 18.37 -13.78
N TYR A 622 22.37 19.46 -14.25
CA TYR A 622 23.07 20.64 -14.78
C TYR A 622 23.09 21.84 -13.83
N HIS A 623 22.57 21.69 -12.61
CA HIS A 623 22.42 22.75 -11.61
C HIS A 623 23.40 22.52 -10.44
N SER A 624 24.69 22.82 -10.65
CA SER A 624 25.75 22.54 -9.67
C SER A 624 25.65 23.32 -8.36
N SER A 625 24.89 24.41 -8.32
CA SER A 625 24.68 25.22 -7.12
C SER A 625 23.56 24.71 -6.21
N ILE A 626 22.70 23.79 -6.69
CA ILE A 626 21.51 23.31 -5.96
C ILE A 626 21.74 21.88 -5.46
N GLY A 627 21.69 21.67 -4.14
CA GLY A 627 21.74 20.36 -3.50
C GLY A 627 20.34 19.86 -3.11
N VAL A 628 20.15 18.54 -3.05
CA VAL A 628 18.91 17.94 -2.54
C VAL A 628 19.22 17.12 -1.28
N GLU A 629 18.55 17.41 -0.17
CA GLU A 629 18.71 16.64 1.06
C GLU A 629 17.41 16.00 1.52
N VAL A 630 17.48 14.75 2.01
CA VAL A 630 16.33 13.96 2.44
C VAL A 630 16.39 13.67 3.94
N VAL A 631 15.37 14.09 4.68
CA VAL A 631 15.21 13.79 6.10
C VAL A 631 14.04 12.81 6.28
N ILE A 632 14.30 11.65 6.89
CA ILE A 632 13.31 10.59 7.08
C ILE A 632 13.35 10.07 8.52
N GLY A 633 12.19 9.80 9.12
CA GLY A 633 12.13 9.24 10.47
C GLY A 633 12.85 7.89 10.61
N GLY A 634 13.11 7.45 11.84
CA GLY A 634 13.67 6.12 12.14
C GLY A 634 15.17 5.94 11.90
N THR A 635 15.87 7.00 11.52
CA THR A 635 17.34 7.13 11.50
C THR A 635 17.81 7.79 12.79
N LYS A 636 19.09 7.62 13.16
CA LYS A 636 19.64 8.31 14.34
C LYS A 636 19.90 9.78 14.00
N LEU A 637 19.31 10.72 14.73
CA LEU A 637 19.46 12.18 14.55
C LEU A 637 20.93 12.65 14.38
N PRO A 638 21.92 12.15 15.15
CA PRO A 638 23.33 12.54 14.95
C PRO A 638 23.92 12.10 13.60
N ALA A 639 23.41 11.02 13.01
CA ALA A 639 23.84 10.57 11.68
C ALA A 639 23.25 11.45 10.58
N GLU A 640 22.01 11.93 10.74
CA GLU A 640 21.40 12.90 9.84
C GLU A 640 22.09 14.26 9.91
N GLN A 641 22.37 14.77 11.12
CA GLN A 641 23.09 16.03 11.31
C GLN A 641 24.48 16.01 10.65
N ARG A 642 25.24 14.92 10.79
CA ARG A 642 26.54 14.77 10.12
C ARG A 642 26.42 14.72 8.60
N ARG A 643 25.34 14.15 8.05
CA ARG A 643 25.09 14.12 6.60
C ARG A 643 24.78 15.53 6.09
N MET A 644 23.98 16.29 6.84
CA MET A 644 23.63 17.68 6.53
C MET A 644 24.82 18.64 6.60
N GLN A 645 25.84 18.36 7.42
CA GLN A 645 27.06 19.18 7.53
C GLN A 645 28.08 18.94 6.40
N LYS A 646 27.91 17.88 5.58
CA LYS A 646 28.88 17.49 4.53
C LYS A 646 28.62 18.10 3.15
N HIS A 647 27.46 18.74 2.91
CA HIS A 647 27.08 19.22 1.58
C HIS A 647 26.68 20.73 1.60
N PRO A 648 27.61 21.65 1.26
CA PRO A 648 27.41 23.10 1.43
C PRO A 648 26.76 23.83 0.23
N CYS A 649 25.93 23.17 -0.59
CA CYS A 649 25.27 23.81 -1.75
C CYS A 649 23.81 24.21 -1.45
N GLN A 650 23.25 25.17 -2.19
CA GLN A 650 21.89 25.72 -1.98
C GLN A 650 20.86 24.59 -1.92
N ALA A 651 20.30 24.32 -0.75
CA ALA A 651 19.62 23.05 -0.51
C ALA A 651 18.11 23.12 -0.78
N LEU A 652 17.64 22.34 -1.74
CA LEU A 652 16.27 21.85 -1.82
C LEU A 652 16.12 20.75 -0.75
N ARG A 653 15.53 21.09 0.41
CA ARG A 653 15.41 20.13 1.52
C ARG A 653 14.06 19.44 1.46
N LEU A 654 14.06 18.14 1.22
CA LEU A 654 12.95 17.23 1.47
C LEU A 654 12.96 16.87 2.95
N LYS A 655 12.04 17.45 3.72
CA LYS A 655 11.90 17.14 5.15
C LYS A 655 10.62 16.36 5.39
N MET A 656 10.70 15.17 5.99
CA MET A 656 9.61 14.72 6.84
C MET A 656 9.66 15.52 8.14
N LEU A 657 8.81 16.53 8.26
CA LEU A 657 8.52 17.12 9.56
C LEU A 657 7.57 16.18 10.32
N PRO A 658 7.83 15.87 11.61
CA PRO A 658 6.71 15.77 12.53
C PRO A 658 6.05 17.14 12.55
N VAL A 659 4.75 17.22 12.24
CA VAL A 659 4.02 18.48 12.31
C VAL A 659 3.90 18.88 13.78
N GLU A 660 4.87 19.63 14.29
CA GLU A 660 4.65 20.59 15.36
C GLU A 660 4.55 21.96 14.68
N LEU A 661 3.30 22.39 14.42
CA LEU A 661 2.98 23.75 14.02
C LEU A 661 3.06 24.65 15.26
N HIS A 662 4.25 25.05 15.66
CA HIS A 662 4.40 26.22 16.52
C HIS A 662 5.29 27.26 15.84
N ASN A 663 4.64 28.40 15.55
CA ASN A 663 5.17 29.72 15.23
C ASN A 663 5.86 29.88 13.87
N PHE A 664 5.04 30.14 12.84
CA PHE A 664 5.36 31.13 11.81
C PHE A 664 4.21 32.14 11.78
N SER A 665 4.51 33.38 12.16
CA SER A 665 3.78 34.57 11.70
C SER A 665 4.35 34.93 10.32
N PHE A 666 3.48 35.30 9.38
CA PHE A 666 3.79 35.64 7.99
C PHE A 666 5.03 36.52 7.80
#